data_AF-A0A8S3QGZ2-F1
#
_entry.id   AF-A0A8S3QGZ2-F1
#
_cell.length_a   1.000
_cell.length_b   1.000
_cell.length_c   1.000
_cell.angle_alpha   90.00
_cell.angle_beta   90.00
_cell.angle_gamma   90.00
#
_symmetry.space_group_name_H-M   'P 1'
#
loop_
_entity.id
_entity.type
_entity.pdbx_description
1 polymer ?
#
loop_
_entity_poly.entity_id
_entity_poly.type
_entity_poly.pdbx_seq_one_letter_code
_entity_poly.pdbx_strand_id
1 'polypeptide(L)'
;MKTSSPLNQTEVVLKGQFFNPPVYTIDQAASISNGVRISLEKVGITSIGEIQIANGSKRRDIILKYSGRTAKLTAWNGVADSVGGCHLQAGKMYHIKSVVQNDFQDCRCYNASPSTTFELLEDRVEETGIIDGVVESVSFESNIIEVEDEYYNIPKNMLMAVFPSGQFVQNTNIRAKRRREEVIEIINDTFIPEEDCILSSGVKRSSTDDHSYINYKGHNASDSNDHEYSCNLHTEEDEEDDEGVNILCQDRTKQILKLLNLKSNAAYDYPSMLRTCSQTDLSEKDIFMSIIEEMKTRRLNRMSLSLSCSGKLRILDKAVLASHNMLVEAIRTNPLMKITGDNLDMYIRTNHQRTDNSNQDIHWFASNAFFTRLNYQNLPENTPEVRLKDIDAEMFVLTGGETMKLNDVKKVLIGRLLCDRDDFQWLKNKLPQHIPHRYSDSMSKKQHVYTLKIMFKNESKNEDCLDIMGEYEDQIIDLHTKAYGNTDNLDKYGVVLGGDMLTRERLQNAKNITYLAPTPRGRFEHLAPVTCELWHVKQDLLSKAYKALFKSDSFGECGTLFHMKTALRRNDVNGNVKSNYKAHEELFLLIVKALIHVASDEIRDCREQNRDIVLKDEWLQIIKLFVDANEYKQLFLGLGYSTDDYIYNYFTNLITWGMQIMNMNDTAKEGDMERLIMNMKENAAFFTATQ
;
A
#
# COMPACT_ATOMS: atom_id res chain seq x y z
N MET A 1 -6.49 20.88 -23.87
CA MET A 1 -5.39 21.53 -24.62
C MET A 1 -4.14 21.64 -23.75
N LYS A 2 -2.96 21.62 -24.40
CA LYS A 2 -1.57 21.46 -23.91
C LYS A 2 -1.15 19.99 -23.65
N THR A 3 -1.00 19.17 -24.71
CA THR A 3 0.25 18.91 -25.47
C THR A 3 1.42 18.48 -24.58
N SER A 4 1.50 17.19 -24.27
CA SER A 4 2.81 16.55 -24.06
C SER A 4 3.56 16.63 -25.38
N SER A 5 4.79 17.13 -25.37
CA SER A 5 5.59 17.27 -26.57
C SER A 5 5.58 15.95 -27.36
N PRO A 6 5.25 15.98 -28.66
CA PRO A 6 5.27 14.77 -29.47
C PRO A 6 6.68 14.21 -29.46
N LEU A 7 6.79 12.90 -29.21
CA LEU A 7 8.01 12.15 -29.48
C LEU A 7 8.42 12.47 -30.92
N ASN A 8 9.70 12.77 -31.13
CA ASN A 8 10.15 13.02 -32.50
C ASN A 8 9.97 11.72 -33.33
N GLN A 9 9.91 11.85 -34.65
CA GLN A 9 9.69 10.68 -35.53
C GLN A 9 10.67 9.54 -35.26
N THR A 10 11.90 9.84 -34.88
CA THR A 10 12.92 8.84 -34.51
C THR A 10 12.54 8.09 -33.24
N GLU A 11 12.06 8.78 -32.20
CA GLU A 11 11.61 8.18 -30.95
C GLU A 11 10.32 7.37 -31.12
N VAL A 12 9.40 7.80 -31.99
CA VAL A 12 8.20 7.03 -32.36
C VAL A 12 8.57 5.75 -33.11
N VAL A 13 9.53 5.83 -34.03
CA VAL A 13 10.06 4.65 -34.76
C VAL A 13 10.81 3.70 -33.83
N LEU A 14 11.65 4.22 -32.92
CA LEU A 14 12.38 3.42 -31.94
C LEU A 14 11.44 2.74 -30.94
N LYS A 15 10.39 3.43 -30.49
CA LYS A 15 9.34 2.86 -29.62
C LYS A 15 8.58 1.74 -30.34
N GLY A 16 8.21 1.93 -31.61
CA GLY A 16 7.58 0.89 -32.44
C GLY A 16 8.46 -0.34 -32.65
N GLN A 17 9.73 -0.14 -32.99
CA GLN A 17 10.71 -1.23 -33.20
C GLN A 17 11.06 -1.99 -31.91
N PHE A 18 10.96 -1.34 -30.74
CA PHE A 18 11.25 -1.98 -29.46
C PHE A 18 10.17 -3.00 -29.05
N PHE A 19 8.89 -2.68 -29.29
CA PHE A 19 7.75 -3.52 -28.90
C PHE A 19 7.28 -4.48 -30.00
N ASN A 20 7.41 -4.11 -31.28
CA ASN A 20 7.11 -4.96 -32.44
C ASN A 20 8.31 -4.99 -33.40
N PRO A 21 9.37 -5.74 -33.06
CA PRO A 21 10.56 -5.79 -33.88
C PRO A 21 10.28 -6.48 -35.23
N PRO A 22 10.85 -5.98 -36.34
CA PRO A 22 10.57 -6.51 -37.66
C PRO A 22 10.92 -7.99 -37.78
N VAL A 23 10.10 -8.72 -38.53
CA VAL A 23 10.16 -10.18 -38.68
C VAL A 23 11.03 -10.53 -39.88
N TYR A 24 11.98 -11.44 -39.69
CA TYR A 24 12.89 -11.91 -40.72
C TYR A 24 13.06 -13.43 -40.66
N THR A 25 13.39 -14.05 -41.77
CA THR A 25 13.98 -15.39 -41.77
C THR A 25 15.46 -15.32 -41.33
N ILE A 26 16.04 -16.45 -40.90
CA ILE A 26 17.47 -16.52 -40.53
C ILE A 26 18.37 -16.04 -41.70
N ASP A 27 17.99 -16.31 -42.94
CA ASP A 27 18.75 -15.89 -44.12
C ASP A 27 18.77 -14.37 -44.29
N GLN A 28 17.61 -13.74 -44.13
CA GLN A 28 17.45 -12.28 -44.21
C GLN A 28 18.15 -11.58 -43.04
N ALA A 29 18.06 -12.15 -41.83
CA ALA A 29 18.65 -11.59 -40.62
C ALA A 29 20.18 -11.54 -40.67
N ALA A 30 20.84 -12.42 -41.43
CA ALA A 30 22.29 -12.45 -41.54
C ALA A 30 22.90 -11.12 -42.06
N SER A 31 22.15 -10.38 -42.87
CA SER A 31 22.57 -9.11 -43.47
C SER A 31 22.21 -7.88 -42.61
N ILE A 32 21.56 -8.08 -41.46
CA ILE A 32 21.20 -6.98 -40.54
C ILE A 32 22.42 -6.59 -39.69
N SER A 33 22.50 -5.32 -39.30
CA SER A 33 23.56 -4.82 -38.42
C SER A 33 23.49 -5.45 -37.03
N ASN A 34 24.65 -5.61 -36.39
CA ASN A 34 24.75 -6.15 -35.05
C ASN A 34 23.99 -5.28 -34.02
N GLY A 35 23.46 -5.89 -32.95
CA GLY A 35 22.76 -5.20 -31.85
C GLY A 35 21.30 -4.83 -32.13
N VAL A 36 20.77 -5.14 -33.31
CA VAL A 36 19.37 -4.85 -33.67
C VAL A 36 18.42 -5.88 -33.07
N ARG A 37 17.27 -5.41 -32.56
CA ARG A 37 16.20 -6.28 -32.08
C ARG A 37 15.29 -6.68 -33.25
N ILE A 38 15.10 -7.99 -33.43
CA ILE A 38 14.32 -8.59 -34.52
C ILE A 38 13.42 -9.71 -34.02
N SER A 39 12.48 -10.15 -34.86
CA SER A 39 11.76 -11.42 -34.70
C SER A 39 12.18 -12.38 -35.80
N LEU A 40 12.25 -13.68 -35.50
CA LEU A 40 12.59 -14.72 -36.46
C LEU A 40 11.38 -15.59 -36.79
N GLU A 41 10.99 -15.64 -38.05
CA GLU A 41 9.93 -16.53 -38.51
C GLU A 41 10.47 -17.85 -39.07
N LYS A 42 9.64 -18.90 -38.96
CA LYS A 42 9.91 -20.23 -39.53
C LYS A 42 11.28 -20.77 -39.10
N VAL A 43 11.53 -20.87 -37.79
CA VAL A 43 12.79 -21.36 -37.26
C VAL A 43 12.66 -22.76 -36.69
N GLY A 44 13.45 -23.70 -37.21
CA GLY A 44 13.57 -25.03 -36.64
C GLY A 44 14.53 -25.02 -35.45
N ILE A 45 14.16 -25.67 -34.35
CA ILE A 45 15.05 -25.88 -33.21
C ILE A 45 15.71 -27.25 -33.35
N THR A 46 17.03 -27.30 -33.39
CA THR A 46 17.78 -28.56 -33.62
C THR A 46 18.32 -29.16 -32.34
N SER A 47 18.80 -28.34 -31.41
CA SER A 47 19.23 -28.79 -30.09
C SER A 47 19.05 -27.70 -29.04
N ILE A 48 18.83 -28.12 -27.80
CA ILE A 48 18.72 -27.27 -26.62
C ILE A 48 19.80 -27.74 -25.63
N GLY A 49 20.72 -26.86 -25.28
CA GLY A 49 21.80 -27.17 -24.35
C GLY A 49 21.35 -27.26 -22.89
N GLU A 50 22.26 -27.74 -22.04
CA GLU A 50 22.09 -27.74 -20.58
C GLU A 50 22.26 -26.33 -19.99
N ILE A 51 21.75 -26.12 -18.77
CA ILE A 51 21.97 -24.86 -18.04
C ILE A 51 23.42 -24.78 -17.61
N GLN A 52 24.06 -23.66 -17.92
CA GLN A 52 25.37 -23.29 -17.42
C GLN A 52 25.25 -22.09 -16.48
N ILE A 53 26.08 -22.03 -15.44
CA ILE A 53 26.15 -20.90 -14.52
C ILE A 53 27.44 -20.14 -14.80
N ALA A 54 27.34 -18.86 -15.16
CA ALA A 54 28.48 -17.98 -15.38
C ALA A 54 28.22 -16.63 -14.68
N ASN A 55 29.16 -16.20 -13.82
CA ASN A 55 29.08 -14.92 -13.08
C ASN A 55 27.74 -14.72 -12.34
N GLY A 56 27.23 -15.77 -11.70
CA GLY A 56 25.95 -15.72 -10.95
C GLY A 56 24.69 -15.70 -11.83
N SER A 57 24.82 -15.70 -13.15
CA SER A 57 23.70 -15.77 -14.09
C SER A 57 23.59 -17.16 -14.72
N LYS A 58 22.35 -17.64 -14.91
CA LYS A 58 22.08 -18.88 -15.63
C LYS A 58 22.01 -18.59 -17.13
N ARG A 59 22.61 -19.45 -17.96
CA ARG A 59 22.51 -19.37 -19.42
C ARG A 59 22.25 -20.73 -20.06
N ARG A 60 21.62 -20.73 -21.23
CA ARG A 60 21.34 -21.93 -22.03
C ARG A 60 21.44 -21.61 -23.52
N ASP A 61 22.18 -22.43 -24.27
CA ASP A 61 22.37 -22.24 -25.71
C ASP A 61 21.37 -23.09 -26.51
N ILE A 62 20.74 -22.51 -27.53
CA ILE A 62 19.75 -23.15 -28.41
C ILE A 62 20.26 -23.04 -29.85
N ILE A 63 20.24 -24.14 -30.61
CA ILE A 63 20.67 -24.15 -32.01
C ILE A 63 19.47 -24.06 -32.94
N LEU A 64 19.40 -22.95 -33.66
CA LEU A 64 18.37 -22.61 -34.63
C LEU A 64 18.80 -23.05 -36.03
N LYS A 65 17.86 -23.51 -36.86
CA LYS A 65 18.09 -23.88 -38.25
C LYS A 65 16.92 -23.51 -39.14
N TYR A 66 17.20 -22.88 -40.27
CA TYR A 66 16.24 -22.66 -41.34
C TYR A 66 16.96 -22.47 -42.68
N SER A 67 16.40 -23.00 -43.77
CA SER A 67 16.93 -22.86 -45.14
C SER A 67 18.44 -23.15 -45.31
N GLY A 68 18.95 -24.13 -44.57
CA GLY A 68 20.36 -24.54 -44.65
C GLY A 68 21.33 -23.70 -43.82
N ARG A 69 20.88 -22.64 -43.15
CA ARG A 69 21.68 -21.86 -42.18
C ARG A 69 21.40 -22.28 -40.75
N THR A 70 22.43 -22.20 -39.92
CA THR A 70 22.36 -22.45 -38.47
C THR A 70 22.83 -21.23 -37.70
N ALA A 71 22.17 -20.93 -36.59
CA ALA A 71 22.55 -19.84 -35.72
C ALA A 71 22.33 -20.21 -34.25
N LYS A 72 23.10 -19.60 -33.35
CA LYS A 72 23.00 -19.86 -31.92
C LYS A 72 22.16 -18.79 -31.23
N LEU A 73 21.19 -19.20 -30.42
CA LEU A 73 20.41 -18.33 -29.54
C LEU A 73 20.79 -18.60 -28.08
N THR A 74 21.25 -17.58 -27.36
CA THR A 74 21.59 -17.68 -25.94
C THR A 74 20.43 -17.16 -25.08
N ALA A 75 19.86 -18.02 -24.25
CA ALA A 75 18.84 -17.67 -23.26
C ALA A 75 19.47 -17.38 -21.89
N TRP A 76 18.96 -16.38 -21.17
CA TRP A 76 19.49 -15.94 -19.88
C TRP A 76 18.44 -15.99 -18.77
N ASN A 77 18.86 -16.34 -17.55
CA ASN A 77 18.09 -16.31 -16.31
C ASN A 77 16.70 -16.95 -16.46
N GLY A 78 15.61 -16.21 -16.21
CA GLY A 78 14.25 -16.74 -16.29
C GLY A 78 13.88 -17.37 -17.63
N VAL A 79 14.47 -16.89 -18.74
CA VAL A 79 14.28 -17.49 -20.07
C VAL A 79 15.06 -18.81 -20.21
N ALA A 80 16.24 -18.91 -19.58
CA ALA A 80 17.02 -20.16 -19.58
C ALA A 80 16.34 -21.27 -18.76
N ASP A 81 15.60 -20.89 -17.71
CA ASP A 81 14.79 -21.80 -16.89
C ASP A 81 13.51 -22.20 -17.64
N SER A 82 12.80 -21.27 -18.29
CA SER A 82 11.53 -21.55 -18.98
C SER A 82 11.69 -22.41 -20.24
N VAL A 83 12.77 -22.20 -21.01
CA VAL A 83 13.06 -22.99 -22.22
C VAL A 83 13.31 -24.47 -21.90
N GLY A 84 13.82 -24.79 -20.70
CA GLY A 84 14.04 -26.17 -20.28
C GLY A 84 12.89 -26.81 -19.52
N GLY A 85 11.99 -25.99 -18.96
CA GLY A 85 10.95 -26.41 -18.04
C GLY A 85 9.68 -26.95 -18.69
N CYS A 86 9.21 -26.37 -19.81
CA CYS A 86 8.06 -26.85 -20.60
C CYS A 86 8.00 -26.17 -22.00
N HIS A 87 7.64 -26.93 -23.05
CA HIS A 87 7.12 -26.54 -24.39
C HIS A 87 8.06 -26.22 -25.58
N LEU A 88 9.38 -26.10 -25.44
CA LEU A 88 10.27 -26.12 -26.64
C LEU A 88 10.69 -27.56 -26.99
N GLN A 89 10.47 -27.96 -28.24
CA GLN A 89 10.83 -29.29 -28.76
C GLN A 89 11.81 -29.17 -29.91
N ALA A 90 12.92 -29.91 -29.82
CA ALA A 90 13.79 -30.11 -30.97
C ALA A 90 13.02 -30.81 -32.11
N GLY A 91 13.24 -30.40 -33.35
CA GLY A 91 12.56 -30.91 -34.54
C GLY A 91 11.24 -30.21 -34.88
N LYS A 92 10.82 -29.20 -34.11
CA LYS A 92 9.62 -28.38 -34.40
C LYS A 92 10.00 -27.00 -34.92
N MET A 93 9.06 -26.37 -35.63
CA MET A 93 9.19 -25.05 -36.25
C MET A 93 8.50 -23.99 -35.41
N TYR A 94 9.16 -22.86 -35.20
CA TYR A 94 8.68 -21.78 -34.33
C TYR A 94 8.77 -20.40 -34.99
N HIS A 95 7.91 -19.49 -34.55
CA HIS A 95 8.13 -18.05 -34.65
C HIS A 95 8.73 -17.57 -33.31
N ILE A 96 9.93 -17.00 -33.35
CA ILE A 96 10.64 -16.48 -32.16
C ILE A 96 10.58 -14.96 -32.18
N LYS A 97 9.86 -14.34 -31.25
CA LYS A 97 9.69 -12.88 -31.21
C LYS A 97 10.74 -12.23 -30.30
N SER A 98 11.18 -11.03 -30.66
CA SER A 98 11.96 -10.14 -29.79
C SER A 98 13.30 -10.70 -29.30
N VAL A 99 14.18 -11.05 -30.25
CA VAL A 99 15.59 -11.43 -30.00
C VAL A 99 16.54 -10.30 -30.39
N VAL A 100 17.70 -10.22 -29.76
CA VAL A 100 18.74 -9.25 -30.12
C VAL A 100 19.82 -9.95 -30.94
N GLN A 101 20.11 -9.42 -32.12
CA GLN A 101 21.17 -9.91 -32.98
C GLN A 101 22.55 -9.63 -32.36
N ASN A 102 23.41 -10.63 -32.34
CA ASN A 102 24.76 -10.53 -31.80
C ASN A 102 25.78 -11.24 -32.72
N ASP A 103 26.96 -10.67 -32.90
CA ASP A 103 28.08 -11.36 -33.56
C ASP A 103 29.06 -11.86 -32.51
N PHE A 104 29.33 -13.16 -32.53
CA PHE A 104 30.27 -13.78 -31.60
C PHE A 104 31.16 -14.75 -32.38
N GLN A 105 32.48 -14.54 -32.29
CA GLN A 105 33.49 -15.32 -33.02
C GLN A 105 33.20 -15.40 -34.53
N ASP A 106 32.91 -14.25 -35.15
CA ASP A 106 32.56 -14.12 -36.57
C ASP A 106 31.35 -14.94 -37.04
N CYS A 107 30.56 -15.46 -36.09
CA CYS A 107 29.34 -16.20 -36.34
C CYS A 107 28.12 -15.40 -35.88
N ARG A 108 27.09 -15.37 -36.74
CA ARG A 108 25.82 -14.72 -36.43
C ARG A 108 25.10 -15.49 -35.33
N CYS A 109 24.84 -14.81 -34.22
CA CYS A 109 24.17 -15.33 -33.04
C CYS A 109 23.00 -14.41 -32.62
N TYR A 110 22.21 -14.88 -31.66
CA TYR A 110 21.08 -14.17 -31.09
C TYR A 110 21.12 -14.27 -29.56
N ASN A 111 20.62 -13.25 -28.89
CA ASN A 111 20.41 -13.23 -27.45
C ASN A 111 18.94 -13.06 -27.15
N ALA A 112 18.41 -13.92 -26.27
CA ALA A 112 17.07 -13.73 -25.74
C ALA A 112 17.07 -12.59 -24.72
N SER A 113 15.93 -11.90 -24.64
CA SER A 113 15.65 -10.89 -23.63
C SER A 113 14.42 -11.33 -22.81
N PRO A 114 14.09 -10.64 -21.70
CA PRO A 114 12.90 -10.95 -20.92
C PRO A 114 11.58 -10.90 -21.72
N SER A 115 11.56 -10.26 -22.90
CA SER A 115 10.41 -10.18 -23.80
C SER A 115 10.41 -11.23 -24.92
N THR A 116 11.36 -12.17 -24.94
CA THR A 116 11.44 -13.19 -25.99
C THR A 116 10.35 -14.26 -25.80
N THR A 117 9.60 -14.56 -26.87
CA THR A 117 8.56 -15.61 -26.88
C THR A 117 8.77 -16.60 -28.04
N PHE A 118 8.24 -17.82 -27.88
CA PHE A 118 8.31 -18.90 -28.88
C PHE A 118 6.91 -19.39 -29.20
N GLU A 119 6.51 -19.32 -30.47
CA GLU A 119 5.18 -19.74 -30.95
C GLU A 119 5.33 -20.91 -31.94
N LEU A 120 4.68 -22.05 -31.66
CA LEU A 120 4.77 -23.26 -32.50
C LEU A 120 3.98 -23.07 -33.81
N LEU A 121 4.60 -23.38 -34.95
CA LEU A 121 3.94 -23.42 -36.25
C LEU A 121 3.34 -24.82 -36.47
N GLU A 122 2.03 -24.97 -36.27
CA GLU A 122 1.27 -26.18 -36.67
C GLU A 122 0.65 -25.99 -38.06
N ASP A 123 0.73 -27.02 -38.91
CA ASP A 123 0.05 -27.07 -40.21
C ASP A 123 -1.47 -27.05 -39.98
N ARG A 124 -2.17 -25.95 -40.30
CA ARG A 124 -3.63 -25.85 -40.14
C ARG A 124 -4.33 -25.18 -41.32
N VAL A 125 -5.42 -25.83 -41.72
CA VAL A 125 -6.48 -25.45 -42.68
C VAL A 125 -7.05 -24.06 -42.35
N GLU A 126 -7.39 -23.27 -43.38
CA GLU A 126 -7.90 -21.90 -43.25
C GLU A 126 -9.41 -21.88 -42.91
N GLU A 127 -9.77 -21.39 -41.72
CA GLU A 127 -11.15 -21.04 -41.35
C GLU A 127 -11.47 -19.60 -41.82
N THR A 128 -12.43 -19.48 -42.73
CA THR A 128 -13.04 -18.21 -43.16
C THR A 128 -14.45 -18.08 -42.59
N GLY A 129 -14.83 -16.91 -42.09
CA GLY A 129 -16.14 -16.62 -41.48
C GLY A 129 -16.67 -15.23 -41.82
N ILE A 130 -17.84 -14.88 -41.28
CA ILE A 130 -18.46 -13.55 -41.40
C ILE A 130 -18.59 -12.93 -40.00
N ILE A 131 -18.32 -11.63 -39.90
CA ILE A 131 -18.59 -10.76 -38.74
C ILE A 131 -19.83 -9.94 -39.11
N ASP A 132 -20.82 -9.90 -38.24
CA ASP A 132 -22.06 -9.13 -38.44
C ASP A 132 -22.54 -8.65 -37.07
N GLY A 133 -22.33 -7.37 -36.74
CA GLY A 133 -22.65 -6.86 -35.40
C GLY A 133 -22.24 -5.42 -35.16
N VAL A 134 -22.44 -4.95 -33.93
CA VAL A 134 -22.08 -3.59 -33.49
C VAL A 134 -20.64 -3.57 -32.99
N VAL A 135 -19.84 -2.61 -33.44
CA VAL A 135 -18.49 -2.39 -32.92
C VAL A 135 -18.59 -1.81 -31.51
N GLU A 136 -18.17 -2.58 -30.51
CA GLU A 136 -18.18 -2.22 -29.09
C GLU A 136 -16.97 -1.36 -28.70
N SER A 137 -15.81 -1.62 -29.32
CA SER A 137 -14.59 -0.86 -29.12
C SER A 137 -13.65 -0.93 -30.32
N VAL A 138 -12.73 0.04 -30.42
CA VAL A 138 -11.75 0.14 -31.50
C VAL A 138 -10.41 0.64 -30.98
N SER A 139 -9.31 0.05 -31.47
CA SER A 139 -7.95 0.54 -31.29
C SER A 139 -7.41 1.02 -32.64
N PHE A 140 -7.30 2.33 -32.81
CA PHE A 140 -6.67 2.94 -34.01
C PHE A 140 -5.16 2.73 -34.07
N GLU A 141 -4.52 2.47 -32.93
CA GLU A 141 -3.08 2.20 -32.87
C GLU A 141 -2.73 0.75 -33.21
N SER A 142 -3.54 -0.20 -32.74
CA SER A 142 -3.33 -1.64 -32.98
C SER A 142 -4.14 -2.18 -34.16
N ASN A 143 -4.99 -1.36 -34.76
CA ASN A 143 -6.00 -1.70 -35.76
C ASN A 143 -6.85 -2.92 -35.36
N ILE A 144 -7.49 -2.84 -34.20
CA ILE A 144 -8.36 -3.90 -33.67
C ILE A 144 -9.76 -3.32 -33.48
N ILE A 145 -10.79 -4.11 -33.80
CA ILE A 145 -12.18 -3.85 -33.45
C ILE A 145 -12.71 -4.99 -32.58
N GLU A 146 -13.62 -4.66 -31.67
CA GLU A 146 -14.36 -5.62 -30.84
C GLU A 146 -15.81 -5.68 -31.34
N VAL A 147 -16.31 -6.87 -31.65
CA VAL A 147 -17.69 -7.12 -32.07
C VAL A 147 -18.18 -8.37 -31.34
N GLU A 148 -19.28 -8.26 -30.58
CA GLU A 148 -19.87 -9.37 -29.81
C GLU A 148 -18.88 -10.14 -28.93
N ASP A 149 -18.11 -9.42 -28.10
CA ASP A 149 -17.05 -9.95 -27.21
C ASP A 149 -15.86 -10.66 -27.93
N GLU A 150 -15.75 -10.60 -29.26
CA GLU A 150 -14.61 -11.10 -30.02
C GLU A 150 -13.77 -9.96 -30.63
N TYR A 151 -12.44 -10.14 -30.64
CA TYR A 151 -11.49 -9.17 -31.18
C TYR A 151 -11.07 -9.55 -32.60
N TYR A 152 -11.08 -8.56 -33.50
CA TYR A 152 -10.66 -8.72 -34.87
C TYR A 152 -9.62 -7.67 -35.26
N ASN A 153 -8.50 -8.12 -35.81
CA ASN A 153 -7.53 -7.28 -36.51
C ASN A 153 -8.17 -6.78 -37.80
N ILE A 154 -8.18 -5.47 -38.02
CA ILE A 154 -8.72 -4.85 -39.22
C ILE A 154 -7.63 -4.03 -39.91
N PRO A 155 -7.39 -4.20 -41.22
CA PRO A 155 -6.41 -3.40 -41.95
C PRO A 155 -6.69 -1.90 -41.80
N LYS A 156 -5.63 -1.09 -41.62
CA LYS A 156 -5.77 0.35 -41.36
C LYS A 156 -6.64 1.09 -42.37
N ASN A 157 -6.55 0.74 -43.65
CA ASN A 157 -7.38 1.30 -44.71
C ASN A 157 -8.87 0.96 -44.53
N MET A 158 -9.19 -0.26 -44.08
CA MET A 158 -10.56 -0.69 -43.79
C MET A 158 -11.06 -0.05 -42.49
N LEU A 159 -10.21 0.08 -41.48
CA LEU A 159 -10.55 0.76 -40.25
C LEU A 159 -10.92 2.23 -40.48
N MET A 160 -10.16 2.93 -41.34
CA MET A 160 -10.47 4.30 -41.76
C MET A 160 -11.73 4.38 -42.64
N ALA A 161 -12.12 3.29 -43.31
CA ALA A 161 -13.39 3.23 -44.02
C ALA A 161 -14.59 3.12 -43.05
N VAL A 162 -14.44 2.35 -41.97
CA VAL A 162 -15.46 2.24 -40.90
C VAL A 162 -15.53 3.51 -40.04
N PHE A 163 -14.37 4.12 -39.76
CA PHE A 163 -14.24 5.33 -38.93
C PHE A 163 -13.45 6.43 -39.65
N PRO A 164 -14.07 7.17 -40.60
CA PRO A 164 -13.38 8.18 -41.42
C PRO A 164 -12.75 9.32 -40.63
N SER A 165 -13.33 9.65 -39.47
CA SER A 165 -12.84 10.69 -38.56
C SER A 165 -11.63 10.24 -37.71
N GLY A 166 -11.24 8.96 -37.76
CA GLY A 166 -10.25 8.39 -36.85
C GLY A 166 -10.69 8.43 -35.38
N GLN A 167 -11.99 8.56 -35.13
CA GLN A 167 -12.61 8.55 -33.81
C GLN A 167 -13.68 7.46 -33.76
N PHE A 168 -13.84 6.86 -32.59
CA PHE A 168 -14.89 5.87 -32.37
C PHE A 168 -16.26 6.54 -32.37
N VAL A 169 -17.20 5.96 -33.11
CA VAL A 169 -18.61 6.37 -33.13
C VAL A 169 -19.43 5.23 -32.53
N GLN A 170 -20.20 5.54 -31.49
CA GLN A 170 -21.04 4.56 -30.80
C GLN A 170 -22.12 4.01 -31.75
N ASN A 171 -22.48 2.73 -31.60
CA ASN A 171 -23.47 2.02 -32.42
C ASN A 171 -23.08 1.86 -33.90
N THR A 172 -21.78 1.81 -34.20
CA THR A 172 -21.31 1.54 -35.56
C THR A 172 -21.53 0.06 -35.90
N ASN A 173 -22.42 -0.23 -36.84
CA ASN A 173 -22.61 -1.57 -37.37
C ASN A 173 -21.51 -1.92 -38.38
N ILE A 174 -21.00 -3.14 -38.29
CA ILE A 174 -20.04 -3.68 -39.25
C ILE A 174 -20.48 -5.06 -39.72
N ARG A 175 -20.43 -5.25 -41.04
CA ARG A 175 -20.53 -6.55 -41.68
C ARG A 175 -19.29 -6.79 -42.50
N ALA A 176 -18.54 -7.86 -42.22
CA ALA A 176 -17.23 -8.08 -42.84
C ALA A 176 -16.89 -9.56 -42.97
N LYS A 177 -16.14 -9.93 -44.02
CA LYS A 177 -15.51 -11.26 -44.10
C LYS A 177 -14.27 -11.30 -43.23
N ARG A 178 -14.07 -12.41 -42.54
CA ARG A 178 -12.88 -12.68 -41.74
C ARG A 178 -12.16 -13.94 -42.18
N ARG A 179 -10.85 -13.94 -41.99
CA ARG A 179 -10.01 -15.14 -41.97
C ARG A 179 -9.39 -15.22 -40.58
N ARG A 180 -9.79 -16.21 -39.77
CA ARG A 180 -9.53 -16.25 -38.31
C ARG A 180 -9.99 -14.94 -37.64
N GLU A 181 -9.09 -14.25 -36.95
CA GLU A 181 -9.31 -12.97 -36.26
C GLU A 181 -9.00 -11.77 -37.16
N GLU A 182 -8.75 -11.94 -38.47
CA GLU A 182 -8.41 -10.84 -39.38
C GLU A 182 -9.58 -10.51 -40.31
N VAL A 183 -10.00 -9.24 -40.34
CA VAL A 183 -10.96 -8.69 -41.30
C VAL A 183 -10.28 -8.57 -42.66
N ILE A 184 -10.81 -9.28 -43.65
CA ILE A 184 -10.24 -9.32 -45.01
C ILE A 184 -11.05 -8.48 -46.00
N GLU A 185 -12.32 -8.20 -45.71
CA GLU A 185 -13.21 -7.45 -46.60
C GLU A 185 -14.39 -6.87 -45.82
N ILE A 186 -14.71 -5.58 -45.98
CA ILE A 186 -15.93 -4.99 -45.43
C ILE A 186 -17.04 -5.12 -46.48
N ILE A 187 -18.19 -5.63 -46.05
CA ILE A 187 -19.41 -5.82 -46.86
C ILE A 187 -20.33 -4.64 -46.51
N ASN A 188 -20.17 -3.49 -47.18
CA ASN A 188 -20.87 -2.26 -46.84
C ASN A 188 -22.40 -2.32 -47.07
N ASP A 189 -23.15 -1.90 -46.05
CA ASP A 189 -24.37 -1.09 -46.12
C ASP A 189 -24.45 -0.25 -44.82
N THR A 190 -23.60 0.76 -44.66
CA THR A 190 -23.69 1.71 -43.54
C THR A 190 -24.71 2.80 -43.87
N PHE A 191 -25.92 2.67 -43.31
CA PHE A 191 -26.96 3.70 -43.32
C PHE A 191 -26.62 4.78 -42.28
N ILE A 192 -26.42 6.03 -42.71
CA ILE A 192 -26.34 7.21 -41.82
C ILE A 192 -27.67 7.96 -42.00
N PRO A 193 -28.51 8.14 -40.97
CA PRO A 193 -29.66 9.04 -41.05
C PRO A 193 -29.19 10.50 -41.00
N GLU A 194 -29.63 11.30 -41.99
CA GLU A 194 -29.56 12.77 -42.00
C GLU A 194 -30.66 13.37 -41.11
N GLU A 195 -30.30 14.41 -40.35
CA GLU A 195 -31.12 15.56 -39.87
C GLU A 195 -30.19 16.39 -38.94
N ASP A 196 -30.15 17.72 -38.89
CA ASP A 196 -30.77 18.76 -39.68
C ASP A 196 -29.99 20.08 -39.46
N CYS A 197 -29.97 20.95 -40.46
CA CYS A 197 -29.34 22.27 -40.43
C CYS A 197 -30.26 23.30 -39.74
N ILE A 198 -29.76 24.08 -38.77
CA ILE A 198 -30.24 25.46 -38.55
C ILE A 198 -29.06 26.43 -38.38
N LEU A 199 -28.96 27.33 -39.36
CA LEU A 199 -28.13 28.53 -39.41
C LEU A 199 -28.72 29.66 -38.54
N SER A 200 -27.87 30.47 -37.90
CA SER A 200 -27.90 31.95 -37.83
C SER A 200 -26.96 32.42 -36.70
N SER A 201 -25.78 32.96 -37.03
CA SER A 201 -25.47 34.38 -37.29
C SER A 201 -25.45 35.27 -36.03
N GLY A 202 -24.33 35.98 -35.80
CA GLY A 202 -24.24 36.98 -34.73
C GLY A 202 -22.83 37.38 -34.31
N VAL A 203 -22.16 38.19 -35.14
CA VAL A 203 -20.87 38.84 -34.88
C VAL A 203 -20.92 39.78 -33.66
N LYS A 204 -19.88 39.82 -32.82
CA LYS A 204 -19.24 41.06 -32.34
C LYS A 204 -17.85 40.83 -31.72
N ARG A 205 -16.87 41.59 -32.25
CA ARG A 205 -15.52 41.83 -31.74
C ARG A 205 -15.56 42.73 -30.49
N SER A 206 -14.59 42.60 -29.59
CA SER A 206 -13.59 43.65 -29.27
C SER A 206 -12.83 43.38 -27.96
N SER A 207 -11.48 43.49 -28.03
CA SER A 207 -10.59 44.28 -27.15
C SER A 207 -10.56 43.96 -25.64
N THR A 208 -9.48 43.95 -24.89
CA THR A 208 -8.08 44.41 -24.98
C THR A 208 -7.42 43.91 -23.69
N ASP A 209 -6.08 43.77 -23.69
CA ASP A 209 -5.10 44.01 -22.62
C ASP A 209 -5.62 44.15 -21.16
N ASP A 210 -5.04 43.50 -20.15
CA ASP A 210 -3.75 43.91 -19.62
C ASP A 210 -3.10 42.89 -18.67
N HIS A 211 -1.77 42.92 -18.68
CA HIS A 211 -0.89 42.33 -17.67
C HIS A 211 -0.96 43.12 -16.35
N SER A 212 -0.85 42.45 -15.19
CA SER A 212 0.02 42.92 -14.09
C SER A 212 0.16 41.91 -12.94
N TYR A 213 1.26 42.12 -12.21
CA TYR A 213 1.92 41.30 -11.20
C TYR A 213 1.32 41.39 -9.78
N ILE A 214 1.48 40.30 -9.03
CA ILE A 214 1.87 40.15 -7.60
C ILE A 214 1.30 41.14 -6.55
N ASN A 215 0.59 40.60 -5.54
CA ASN A 215 0.92 40.76 -4.10
C ASN A 215 -0.08 40.02 -3.19
N TYR A 216 0.43 39.27 -2.21
CA TYR A 216 -0.32 38.94 -0.99
C TYR A 216 0.41 39.56 0.21
N LYS A 217 -0.17 40.64 0.73
CA LYS A 217 0.01 41.13 2.11
C LYS A 217 -1.15 40.57 2.94
N GLY A 218 -0.84 40.19 4.18
CA GLY A 218 -1.82 39.71 5.15
C GLY A 218 -2.62 40.82 5.84
N HIS A 219 -3.65 40.40 6.56
CA HIS A 219 -4.12 40.88 7.86
C HIS A 219 -5.28 39.95 8.30
N ASN A 220 -5.13 39.28 9.44
CA ASN A 220 -5.66 39.64 10.77
C ASN A 220 -7.20 39.58 10.86
N ALA A 221 -7.68 38.67 11.72
CA ALA A 221 -8.77 38.94 12.65
C ALA A 221 -8.65 37.99 13.86
N SER A 222 -8.58 38.61 15.02
CA SER A 222 -8.72 38.14 16.40
C SER A 222 -10.17 37.65 16.66
N ASP A 223 -10.65 37.09 17.77
CA ASP A 223 -10.31 36.93 19.20
C ASP A 223 -10.97 35.59 19.63
N SER A 224 -10.61 34.86 20.70
CA SER A 224 -10.68 35.28 22.10
C SER A 224 -10.27 34.12 23.03
N ASN A 225 -9.56 34.50 24.09
CA ASN A 225 -9.51 33.99 25.47
C ASN A 225 -9.47 32.48 25.76
N ASP A 226 -8.33 32.04 26.32
CA ASP A 226 -8.34 31.22 27.53
C ASP A 226 -7.08 31.50 28.38
N HIS A 227 -7.30 31.46 29.70
CA HIS A 227 -6.43 32.00 30.74
C HIS A 227 -5.08 31.27 30.92
N GLU A 228 -4.01 32.07 30.98
CA GLU A 228 -2.68 31.68 31.45
C GLU A 228 -2.68 31.32 32.94
N TYR A 229 -2.06 30.19 33.27
CA TYR A 229 -1.33 30.02 34.53
C TYR A 229 0.15 29.81 34.18
N SER A 230 0.94 30.88 34.24
CA SER A 230 2.40 30.80 34.18
C SER A 230 2.94 30.43 35.56
N CYS A 231 3.59 29.27 35.69
CA CYS A 231 4.53 29.04 36.80
C CYS A 231 5.91 29.51 36.34
N ASN A 232 6.29 30.71 36.77
CA ASN A 232 7.67 31.17 36.75
C ASN A 232 8.48 30.39 37.79
N LEU A 233 9.47 29.63 37.36
CA LEU A 233 10.61 29.25 38.18
C LEU A 233 11.87 29.68 37.43
N HIS A 234 12.25 30.95 37.62
CA HIS A 234 13.63 31.37 37.49
C HIS A 234 14.33 31.06 38.81
N THR A 235 15.30 30.16 38.76
CA THR A 235 16.41 30.14 39.71
C THR A 235 17.65 30.47 38.91
N GLU A 236 18.14 31.70 39.11
CA GLU A 236 19.51 32.10 38.81
C GLU A 236 20.41 31.27 39.73
N GLU A 237 21.29 30.43 39.17
CA GLU A 237 22.62 30.07 39.71
C GLU A 237 23.32 29.08 38.74
N ASP A 238 24.62 29.32 38.52
CA ASP A 238 25.65 28.49 37.87
C ASP A 238 25.78 28.49 36.32
N GLU A 239 26.25 29.62 35.75
CA GLU A 239 26.62 29.77 34.32
C GLU A 239 27.91 29.03 33.87
N GLU A 240 28.65 28.34 34.75
CA GLU A 240 29.92 27.67 34.37
C GLU A 240 29.80 26.17 34.04
N ASP A 241 28.70 25.49 34.44
CA ASP A 241 28.46 24.07 34.10
C ASP A 241 27.58 23.88 32.84
N ASP A 242 26.84 24.92 32.43
CA ASP A 242 25.90 24.88 31.30
C ASP A 242 26.59 24.82 29.92
N GLU A 243 27.81 25.36 29.79
CA GLU A 243 28.55 25.39 28.53
C GLU A 243 29.01 23.98 28.11
N GLY A 244 29.41 23.14 29.07
CA GLY A 244 29.80 21.74 28.85
C GLY A 244 28.64 20.83 28.46
N VAL A 245 27.48 21.01 29.11
CA VAL A 245 26.24 20.25 28.81
C VAL A 245 25.70 20.62 27.42
N ASN A 246 25.77 21.89 27.04
CA ASN A 246 25.32 22.38 25.73
C ASN A 246 26.22 21.86 24.59
N ILE A 247 27.55 21.82 24.78
CA ILE A 247 28.49 21.23 23.80
C ILE A 247 28.23 19.73 23.61
N LEU A 248 28.02 18.98 24.70
CA LEU A 248 27.76 17.53 24.64
C LEU A 248 26.41 17.23 23.95
N CYS A 249 25.39 18.06 24.19
CA CYS A 249 24.10 17.97 23.51
C CYS A 249 24.19 18.26 22.01
N GLN A 250 24.96 19.27 21.62
CA GLN A 250 25.19 19.62 20.22
C GLN A 250 25.94 18.51 19.49
N ASP A 251 26.97 17.91 20.10
CA ASP A 251 27.74 16.85 19.47
C ASP A 251 26.95 15.54 19.34
N ARG A 252 26.12 15.19 20.32
CA ARG A 252 25.18 14.06 20.22
C ARG A 252 24.09 14.30 19.17
N THR A 253 23.57 15.53 19.10
CA THR A 253 22.63 15.93 18.05
C THR A 253 23.25 15.78 16.67
N LYS A 254 24.53 16.18 16.49
CA LYS A 254 25.27 15.96 15.25
C LYS A 254 25.46 14.47 14.96
N GLN A 255 25.74 13.63 15.95
CA GLN A 255 25.85 12.17 15.77
C GLN A 255 24.51 11.55 15.33
N ILE A 256 23.40 11.92 15.98
CA ILE A 256 22.06 11.50 15.59
C ILE A 256 21.76 11.94 14.16
N LEU A 257 21.96 13.22 13.82
CA LEU A 257 21.73 13.72 12.47
C LEU A 257 22.63 13.06 11.43
N LYS A 258 23.87 12.71 11.77
CA LYS A 258 24.78 11.95 10.90
C LYS A 258 24.24 10.54 10.63
N LEU A 259 23.76 9.83 11.66
CA LEU A 259 23.14 8.51 11.51
C LEU A 259 21.84 8.58 10.68
N LEU A 260 21.06 9.64 10.85
CA LEU A 260 19.79 9.83 10.14
C LEU A 260 19.99 10.24 8.68
N ASN A 261 20.97 11.09 8.38
CA ASN A 261 21.31 11.49 7.00
C ASN A 261 21.91 10.34 6.17
N LEU A 262 22.52 9.34 6.81
CA LEU A 262 23.00 8.12 6.12
C LEU A 262 21.85 7.19 5.70
N LYS A 263 20.67 7.30 6.30
CA LYS A 263 19.49 6.46 6.02
C LYS A 263 18.40 7.15 5.19
N SER A 264 18.43 8.48 5.04
CA SER A 264 17.45 9.25 4.27
C SER A 264 17.60 9.16 2.74
N ASN A 265 18.70 8.58 2.22
CA ASN A 265 18.90 8.38 0.78
C ASN A 265 18.13 7.20 0.17
N ALA A 266 17.22 6.57 0.92
CA ALA A 266 16.41 5.46 0.46
C ALA A 266 14.92 5.67 0.75
N ALA A 267 14.28 6.68 0.13
CA ALA A 267 12.82 6.67 -0.02
C ALA A 267 12.26 7.71 -1.02
N TYR A 268 11.66 7.16 -2.08
CA TYR A 268 10.31 7.44 -2.59
C TYR A 268 9.91 8.86 -3.06
N ASP A 269 9.77 8.93 -4.38
CA ASP A 269 9.11 9.95 -5.17
C ASP A 269 7.57 9.81 -5.04
N TYR A 270 6.91 10.79 -4.43
CA TYR A 270 5.46 10.96 -4.48
C TYR A 270 5.14 12.21 -5.33
N PRO A 271 4.61 12.04 -6.56
CA PRO A 271 4.14 13.18 -7.33
C PRO A 271 2.75 13.61 -6.84
N SER A 272 2.67 14.86 -6.38
CA SER A 272 1.44 15.64 -6.31
C SER A 272 0.77 15.67 -7.68
N MET A 273 -0.54 15.38 -7.79
CA MET A 273 -1.49 16.07 -8.68
C MET A 273 -2.90 15.47 -8.62
N LEU A 274 -3.88 16.32 -8.32
CA LEU A 274 -5.26 16.23 -8.79
C LEU A 274 -5.44 17.35 -9.82
N ARG A 275 -5.86 17.02 -11.05
CA ARG A 275 -6.36 18.02 -12.00
C ARG A 275 -7.89 17.98 -11.96
N THR A 276 -8.48 19.17 -11.90
CA THR A 276 -9.92 19.41 -11.89
C THR A 276 -10.61 18.87 -13.14
N CYS A 277 -11.69 18.11 -12.94
CA CYS A 277 -12.70 17.86 -13.96
C CYS A 277 -13.88 18.82 -13.72
N SER A 278 -14.36 19.47 -14.79
CA SER A 278 -15.55 20.32 -14.77
C SER A 278 -16.83 19.48 -14.73
N GLN A 279 -17.82 20.00 -14.01
CA GLN A 279 -19.10 19.42 -13.60
C GLN A 279 -19.93 18.74 -14.70
N THR A 280 -20.52 17.60 -14.31
CA THR A 280 -21.95 17.26 -14.44
C THR A 280 -22.36 16.56 -13.15
N ASP A 281 -23.66 16.57 -12.76
CA ASP A 281 -24.17 15.88 -11.56
C ASP A 281 -23.85 14.38 -11.62
N LEU A 282 -22.70 14.01 -11.06
CA LEU A 282 -22.24 12.64 -10.98
C LEU A 282 -22.65 12.10 -9.62
N SER A 283 -23.28 10.93 -9.59
CA SER A 283 -23.62 10.28 -8.33
C SER A 283 -22.34 9.95 -7.56
N GLU A 284 -22.42 9.80 -6.24
CA GLU A 284 -21.30 9.35 -5.39
C GLU A 284 -20.61 8.09 -5.94
N LYS A 285 -21.42 7.19 -6.53
CA LYS A 285 -20.96 6.00 -7.26
C LYS A 285 -20.07 6.36 -8.46
N ASP A 286 -20.43 7.37 -9.24
CA ASP A 286 -19.66 7.79 -10.42
C ASP A 286 -18.31 8.43 -10.03
N ILE A 287 -18.27 9.14 -8.90
CA ILE A 287 -17.03 9.70 -8.32
C ILE A 287 -16.10 8.56 -7.88
N PHE A 288 -16.62 7.56 -7.15
CA PHE A 288 -15.85 6.37 -6.76
C PHE A 288 -15.29 5.63 -7.98
N MET A 289 -16.13 5.44 -8.99
CA MET A 289 -15.73 4.75 -10.22
C MET A 289 -14.66 5.54 -10.96
N SER A 290 -14.74 6.87 -11.01
CA SER A 290 -13.68 7.73 -11.56
C SER A 290 -12.34 7.57 -10.83
N ILE A 291 -12.34 7.49 -9.49
CA ILE A 291 -11.12 7.29 -8.68
C ILE A 291 -10.50 5.90 -8.92
N ILE A 292 -11.33 4.86 -8.94
CA ILE A 292 -10.89 3.48 -9.24
C ILE A 292 -10.39 3.37 -10.69
N GLU A 293 -11.08 4.03 -11.62
CA GLU A 293 -10.65 4.15 -13.01
C GLU A 293 -9.28 4.82 -13.10
N GLU A 294 -9.01 5.89 -12.36
CA GLU A 294 -7.71 6.58 -12.34
C GLU A 294 -6.60 5.71 -11.73
N MET A 295 -6.88 5.00 -10.64
CA MET A 295 -5.92 4.10 -9.99
C MET A 295 -5.55 2.89 -10.86
N LYS A 296 -6.50 2.30 -11.59
CA LYS A 296 -6.25 1.16 -12.50
C LYS A 296 -5.73 1.60 -13.87
N THR A 297 -6.15 2.75 -14.40
CA THR A 297 -5.54 3.32 -15.62
C THR A 297 -4.06 3.61 -15.42
N ARG A 298 -3.54 3.87 -14.22
CA ARG A 298 -2.07 3.95 -14.03
C ARG A 298 -1.31 2.64 -14.32
N ARG A 299 -1.91 1.47 -14.08
CA ARG A 299 -1.33 0.16 -14.43
C ARG A 299 -1.61 -0.22 -15.89
N LEU A 300 -2.79 0.11 -16.41
CA LEU A 300 -3.20 -0.19 -17.80
C LEU A 300 -2.59 0.79 -18.84
N ASN A 301 -2.42 2.06 -18.49
CA ASN A 301 -1.72 3.07 -19.30
C ASN A 301 -0.21 2.77 -19.42
N ARG A 302 0.39 2.09 -18.43
CA ARG A 302 1.75 1.52 -18.58
C ARG A 302 1.81 0.44 -19.67
N MET A 303 0.67 -0.15 -20.03
CA MET A 303 0.51 -1.12 -21.10
C MET A 303 -0.17 -0.52 -22.35
N SER A 304 -0.36 0.80 -22.45
CA SER A 304 -1.00 1.50 -23.58
C SER A 304 -2.41 0.99 -23.94
N LEU A 305 -3.15 0.40 -23.00
CA LEU A 305 -4.53 -0.05 -23.23
C LEU A 305 -5.52 1.05 -22.87
N SER A 306 -6.23 1.57 -23.88
CA SER A 306 -7.40 2.43 -23.73
C SER A 306 -8.65 1.57 -23.62
N LEU A 307 -9.28 1.53 -22.45
CA LEU A 307 -10.56 0.85 -22.25
C LEU A 307 -11.72 1.85 -22.29
N SER A 308 -12.82 1.46 -22.92
CA SER A 308 -14.11 2.15 -22.76
C SER A 308 -14.57 2.09 -21.28
N CYS A 309 -15.47 2.99 -20.89
CA CYS A 309 -16.08 2.95 -19.55
C CYS A 309 -16.73 1.57 -19.28
N SER A 310 -17.46 1.01 -20.26
CA SER A 310 -18.02 -0.35 -20.18
C SER A 310 -16.96 -1.44 -20.01
N GLY A 311 -15.84 -1.37 -20.73
CA GLY A 311 -14.72 -2.30 -20.56
C GLY A 311 -14.09 -2.25 -19.17
N LYS A 312 -13.96 -1.06 -18.58
CA LYS A 312 -13.45 -0.88 -17.22
C LYS A 312 -14.42 -1.45 -16.17
N LEU A 313 -15.72 -1.22 -16.35
CA LEU A 313 -16.80 -1.80 -15.53
C LEU A 313 -16.75 -3.33 -15.56
N ARG A 314 -16.66 -3.94 -16.77
CA ARG A 314 -16.55 -5.41 -16.93
C ARG A 314 -15.36 -6.00 -16.16
N ILE A 315 -14.19 -5.34 -16.17
CA ILE A 315 -13.01 -5.80 -15.40
C ILE A 315 -13.24 -5.67 -13.89
N LEU A 316 -13.89 -4.59 -13.46
CA LEU A 316 -14.23 -4.40 -12.05
C LEU A 316 -15.18 -5.49 -11.56
N ASP A 317 -16.23 -5.80 -12.32
CA ASP A 317 -17.17 -6.86 -11.99
C ASP A 317 -16.48 -8.23 -11.90
N LYS A 318 -15.58 -8.54 -12.84
CA LYS A 318 -14.76 -9.77 -12.78
C LYS A 318 -13.86 -9.82 -11.53
N ALA A 319 -13.24 -8.69 -11.15
CA ALA A 319 -12.39 -8.62 -9.96
C ALA A 319 -13.20 -8.74 -8.66
N VAL A 320 -14.39 -8.15 -8.62
CA VAL A 320 -15.33 -8.26 -7.49
C VAL A 320 -15.79 -9.71 -7.35
N LEU A 321 -16.19 -10.36 -8.45
CA LEU A 321 -16.60 -11.76 -8.46
C LEU A 321 -15.46 -12.69 -8.00
N ALA A 322 -14.24 -12.47 -8.49
CA ALA A 322 -13.08 -13.25 -8.06
C ALA A 322 -12.81 -13.09 -6.55
N SER A 323 -12.88 -11.86 -6.03
CA SER A 323 -12.70 -11.59 -4.60
C SER A 323 -13.80 -12.23 -3.75
N HIS A 324 -15.05 -12.19 -4.22
CA HIS A 324 -16.17 -12.85 -3.58
C HIS A 324 -15.98 -14.38 -3.53
N ASN A 325 -15.57 -15.01 -4.64
CA ASN A 325 -15.30 -16.44 -4.69
C ASN A 325 -14.16 -16.86 -3.75
N MET A 326 -13.12 -16.04 -3.62
CA MET A 326 -12.04 -16.27 -2.65
C MET A 326 -12.57 -16.23 -1.21
N LEU A 327 -13.49 -15.32 -0.90
CA LEU A 327 -14.11 -15.22 0.42
C LEU A 327 -15.01 -16.43 0.74
N VAL A 328 -15.77 -16.92 -0.25
CA VAL A 328 -16.58 -18.15 -0.12
C VAL A 328 -15.68 -19.36 0.20
N GLU A 329 -14.55 -19.50 -0.50
CA GLU A 329 -13.60 -20.59 -0.23
C GLU A 329 -12.95 -20.44 1.15
N ALA A 330 -12.61 -19.22 1.55
CA ALA A 330 -12.07 -18.96 2.89
C ALA A 330 -13.07 -19.38 3.98
N ILE A 331 -14.35 -19.02 3.83
CA ILE A 331 -15.43 -19.44 4.74
C ILE A 331 -15.55 -20.95 4.81
N ARG A 332 -15.47 -21.64 3.66
CA ARG A 332 -15.51 -23.12 3.59
C ARG A 332 -14.38 -23.78 4.39
N THR A 333 -13.20 -23.16 4.42
CA THR A 333 -12.05 -23.65 5.20
C THR A 333 -12.11 -23.28 6.68
N ASN A 334 -12.67 -22.11 7.00
CA ASN A 334 -12.77 -21.61 8.37
C ASN A 334 -14.02 -20.72 8.50
N PRO A 335 -15.05 -21.15 9.25
CA PRO A 335 -16.27 -20.37 9.39
C PRO A 335 -16.16 -19.21 10.41
N LEU A 336 -15.04 -19.08 11.14
CA LEU A 336 -14.87 -18.07 12.19
C LEU A 336 -14.48 -16.70 11.62
N MET A 337 -15.44 -16.04 10.96
CA MET A 337 -15.26 -14.74 10.31
C MET A 337 -15.32 -13.59 11.33
N LYS A 338 -14.48 -12.58 11.13
CA LYS A 338 -14.54 -11.27 11.77
C LYS A 338 -14.52 -10.20 10.69
N ILE A 339 -15.37 -9.18 10.85
CA ILE A 339 -15.42 -8.01 9.99
C ILE A 339 -14.98 -6.80 10.81
N THR A 340 -14.14 -5.94 10.25
CA THR A 340 -13.80 -4.64 10.83
C THR A 340 -14.14 -3.55 9.84
N GLY A 341 -14.86 -2.52 10.27
CA GLY A 341 -15.21 -1.36 9.44
C GLY A 341 -14.81 -0.03 10.09
N ASP A 342 -14.64 0.99 9.26
CA ASP A 342 -14.37 2.38 9.64
C ASP A 342 -14.82 3.33 8.52
N ASN A 343 -14.86 4.63 8.80
CA ASN A 343 -15.19 5.66 7.83
C ASN A 343 -14.16 5.74 6.70
N LEU A 344 -14.68 5.98 5.50
CA LEU A 344 -13.93 6.39 4.33
C LEU A 344 -14.36 7.81 3.98
N ASP A 345 -13.60 8.77 4.49
CA ASP A 345 -13.85 10.20 4.28
C ASP A 345 -13.09 10.73 3.08
N MET A 346 -13.76 11.53 2.25
CA MET A 346 -13.17 12.18 1.10
C MET A 346 -13.60 13.64 1.03
N TYR A 347 -12.62 14.53 1.03
CA TYR A 347 -12.84 15.97 0.91
C TYR A 347 -12.58 16.46 -0.51
N ILE A 348 -13.62 16.89 -1.20
CA ILE A 348 -13.54 17.46 -2.54
C ILE A 348 -13.51 18.99 -2.45
N ARG A 349 -12.39 19.57 -2.87
CA ARG A 349 -12.21 21.03 -2.93
C ARG A 349 -12.68 21.58 -4.27
N THR A 350 -13.47 22.64 -4.21
CA THR A 350 -13.80 23.47 -5.37
C THR A 350 -12.79 24.60 -5.49
N ASN A 351 -12.33 24.91 -6.71
CA ASN A 351 -11.42 26.05 -6.94
C ASN A 351 -12.11 27.40 -6.66
N HIS A 352 -13.41 27.47 -6.90
CA HIS A 352 -14.23 28.66 -6.66
C HIS A 352 -15.50 28.24 -5.94
N GLN A 353 -15.55 28.55 -4.64
CA GLN A 353 -16.75 28.34 -3.84
C GLN A 353 -17.85 29.31 -4.28
N ARG A 354 -18.99 28.75 -4.66
CA ARG A 354 -20.23 29.47 -4.95
C ARG A 354 -21.36 28.78 -4.19
N THR A 355 -22.51 29.44 -4.07
CA THR A 355 -23.68 28.88 -3.39
C THR A 355 -24.15 27.56 -4.01
N ASP A 356 -23.93 27.40 -5.31
CA ASP A 356 -24.25 26.22 -6.13
C ASP A 356 -23.05 25.27 -6.34
N ASN A 357 -21.88 25.59 -5.79
CA ASN A 357 -20.65 24.81 -5.97
C ASN A 357 -19.74 24.99 -4.75
N SER A 358 -20.06 24.29 -3.67
CA SER A 358 -19.29 24.29 -2.42
C SER A 358 -18.34 23.10 -2.34
N ASN A 359 -17.38 23.16 -1.40
CA ASN A 359 -16.60 21.98 -1.06
C ASN A 359 -17.53 20.88 -0.54
N GLN A 360 -17.24 19.64 -0.91
CA GLN A 360 -18.02 18.48 -0.51
C GLN A 360 -17.19 17.63 0.44
N ASP A 361 -17.84 17.16 1.50
CA ASP A 361 -17.28 16.18 2.43
C ASP A 361 -18.12 14.91 2.29
N ILE A 362 -17.51 13.87 1.73
CA ILE A 362 -18.17 12.60 1.42
C ILE A 362 -17.77 11.60 2.51
N HIS A 363 -18.78 11.00 3.12
CA HIS A 363 -18.62 10.03 4.20
C HIS A 363 -19.19 8.68 3.78
N TRP A 364 -18.31 7.71 3.53
CA TRP A 364 -18.66 6.33 3.23
C TRP A 364 -18.15 5.40 4.32
N PHE A 365 -18.48 4.11 4.19
CA PHE A 365 -18.05 3.09 5.13
C PHE A 365 -17.29 1.97 4.41
N ALA A 366 -16.09 1.69 4.87
CA ALA A 366 -15.19 0.71 4.28
C ALA A 366 -14.83 -0.37 5.28
N SER A 367 -14.78 -1.62 4.80
CA SER A 367 -14.71 -2.77 5.68
C SER A 367 -13.80 -3.86 5.14
N ASN A 368 -13.20 -4.61 6.06
CA ASN A 368 -12.39 -5.78 5.77
C ASN A 368 -12.91 -6.98 6.56
N ALA A 369 -12.79 -8.16 5.97
CA ALA A 369 -13.05 -9.44 6.62
C ALA A 369 -11.76 -10.24 6.77
N PHE A 370 -11.66 -10.99 7.87
CA PHE A 370 -10.59 -11.92 8.14
C PHE A 370 -11.05 -13.03 9.07
N PHE A 371 -10.28 -14.11 9.16
CA PHE A 371 -10.71 -15.32 9.85
C PHE A 371 -9.89 -15.57 11.11
N THR A 372 -10.58 -15.82 12.22
CA THR A 372 -10.00 -16.09 13.53
C THR A 372 -9.38 -17.48 13.54
N ARG A 373 -8.17 -17.60 14.10
CA ARG A 373 -7.41 -18.86 14.16
C ARG A 373 -7.60 -19.63 15.47
N LEU A 374 -8.25 -18.98 16.44
CA LEU A 374 -8.54 -19.53 17.75
C LEU A 374 -10.02 -19.86 17.79
N ASN A 375 -10.33 -21.11 18.13
CA ASN A 375 -11.71 -21.50 18.36
C ASN A 375 -12.14 -20.97 19.74
N TYR A 376 -13.11 -20.05 19.74
CA TYR A 376 -13.68 -19.46 20.96
C TYR A 376 -14.99 -20.12 21.40
N GLN A 377 -15.44 -21.21 20.77
CA GLN A 377 -16.68 -21.91 21.11
C GLN A 377 -16.70 -22.49 22.53
N ASN A 378 -15.53 -22.74 23.11
CA ASN A 378 -15.40 -23.23 24.48
C ASN A 378 -15.08 -22.12 25.48
N LEU A 379 -15.13 -20.84 25.06
CA LEU A 379 -15.09 -19.77 26.04
C LEU A 379 -16.36 -19.89 26.88
N PRO A 380 -16.23 -19.90 28.22
CA PRO A 380 -17.39 -19.98 29.07
C PRO A 380 -18.35 -18.84 28.74
N GLU A 381 -19.64 -19.12 28.55
CA GLU A 381 -20.71 -18.11 28.54
C GLU A 381 -20.94 -17.50 29.94
N ASN A 382 -19.86 -17.41 30.73
CA ASN A 382 -19.93 -17.07 32.14
C ASN A 382 -20.62 -15.71 32.31
N THR A 383 -21.54 -15.68 33.27
CA THR A 383 -21.88 -14.46 33.99
C THR A 383 -20.59 -13.70 34.34
N PRO A 384 -20.57 -12.36 34.29
CA PRO A 384 -19.37 -11.58 34.56
C PRO A 384 -18.61 -12.12 35.79
N GLU A 385 -17.32 -12.45 35.60
CA GLU A 385 -16.49 -13.12 36.62
C GLU A 385 -16.45 -12.33 37.94
N VAL A 386 -16.62 -11.01 37.84
CA VAL A 386 -16.68 -10.07 38.95
C VAL A 386 -17.78 -9.04 38.66
N ARG A 387 -18.57 -8.66 39.67
CA ARG A 387 -19.52 -7.54 39.51
C ARG A 387 -18.72 -6.25 39.41
N LEU A 388 -19.10 -5.33 38.53
CA LEU A 388 -18.38 -4.06 38.33
C LEU A 388 -18.05 -3.32 39.63
N LYS A 389 -18.98 -3.34 40.59
CA LYS A 389 -18.83 -2.71 41.92
C LYS A 389 -17.79 -3.37 42.85
N ASP A 390 -17.40 -4.60 42.54
CA ASP A 390 -16.44 -5.39 43.32
C ASP A 390 -15.06 -5.42 42.63
N ILE A 391 -14.87 -4.69 41.52
CA ILE A 391 -13.58 -4.57 40.83
C ILE A 391 -12.71 -3.56 41.58
N ASP A 392 -11.56 -4.03 42.07
CA ASP A 392 -10.54 -3.17 42.67
C ASP A 392 -9.80 -2.35 41.59
N ALA A 393 -9.48 -1.09 41.90
CA ALA A 393 -8.66 -0.23 41.05
C ALA A 393 -7.27 -0.84 40.78
N GLU A 394 -6.72 -1.61 41.74
CA GLU A 394 -5.44 -2.32 41.57
C GLU A 394 -5.44 -3.28 40.37
N MET A 395 -6.60 -3.78 39.95
CA MET A 395 -6.72 -4.66 38.77
C MET A 395 -6.31 -3.97 37.46
N PHE A 396 -6.40 -2.64 37.41
CA PHE A 396 -6.04 -1.84 36.23
C PHE A 396 -4.58 -1.35 36.25
N VAL A 397 -3.83 -1.65 37.32
CA VAL A 397 -2.41 -1.34 37.43
C VAL A 397 -1.59 -2.58 37.07
N LEU A 398 -0.38 -2.37 36.55
CA LEU A 398 0.57 -3.46 36.32
C LEU A 398 0.99 -4.07 37.67
N THR A 399 0.85 -5.38 37.78
CA THR A 399 1.50 -6.15 38.84
C THR A 399 3.00 -6.22 38.60
N GLY A 400 3.80 -6.44 39.66
CA GLY A 400 5.26 -6.58 39.51
C GLY A 400 5.68 -7.68 38.52
N GLY A 401 4.89 -8.76 38.41
CA GLY A 401 5.10 -9.82 37.42
C GLY A 401 4.81 -9.37 35.98
N GLU A 402 3.76 -8.58 35.76
CA GLU A 402 3.46 -7.99 34.44
C GLU A 402 4.53 -6.95 34.05
N THR A 403 4.99 -6.12 34.99
CA THR A 403 6.11 -5.18 34.75
C THR A 403 7.37 -5.92 34.31
N MET A 404 7.73 -7.01 34.98
CA MET A 404 8.90 -7.80 34.62
C MET A 404 8.79 -8.41 33.21
N LYS A 405 7.59 -8.90 32.84
CA LYS A 405 7.32 -9.40 31.48
C LYS A 405 7.42 -8.31 30.42
N LEU A 406 6.83 -7.14 30.63
CA LEU A 406 6.92 -6.01 29.70
C LEU A 406 8.37 -5.54 29.55
N ASN A 407 9.13 -5.55 30.64
CA ASN A 407 10.55 -5.29 30.62
C ASN A 407 11.29 -6.31 29.75
N ASP A 408 11.06 -7.62 29.91
CA ASP A 408 11.65 -8.64 29.05
C ASP A 408 11.25 -8.50 27.56
N VAL A 409 10.04 -8.00 27.28
CA VAL A 409 9.64 -7.64 25.90
C VAL A 409 10.47 -6.47 25.37
N LYS A 410 10.62 -5.39 26.15
CA LYS A 410 11.44 -4.22 25.78
C LYS A 410 12.89 -4.63 25.47
N LYS A 411 13.44 -5.62 26.20
CA LYS A 411 14.75 -6.23 25.89
C LYS A 411 14.82 -6.73 24.45
N VAL A 412 13.85 -7.54 24.04
CA VAL A 412 13.78 -8.08 22.68
C VAL A 412 13.67 -6.97 21.63
N LEU A 413 12.82 -5.97 21.89
CA LEU A 413 12.62 -4.83 20.97
C LEU A 413 13.90 -4.02 20.77
N ILE A 414 14.62 -3.69 21.85
CA ILE A 414 15.92 -3.01 21.79
C ILE A 414 16.92 -3.86 21.00
N GLY A 415 17.00 -5.16 21.30
CA GLY A 415 17.86 -6.08 20.57
C GLY A 415 17.58 -6.06 19.06
N ARG A 416 16.30 -6.06 18.66
CA ARG A 416 15.89 -5.99 17.25
C ARG A 416 16.33 -4.68 16.59
N LEU A 417 16.28 -3.55 17.30
CA LEU A 417 16.78 -2.26 16.78
C LEU A 417 18.30 -2.23 16.63
N LEU A 418 19.03 -2.81 17.58
CA LEU A 418 20.49 -2.90 17.51
C LEU A 418 20.95 -3.74 16.33
N CYS A 419 20.21 -4.79 15.97
CA CYS A 419 20.47 -5.62 14.79
C CYS A 419 20.45 -4.87 13.46
N ASP A 420 20.07 -3.59 13.40
CA ASP A 420 20.25 -2.76 12.20
C ASP A 420 21.69 -2.26 12.00
N ARG A 421 22.58 -2.54 12.95
CA ARG A 421 24.01 -2.25 12.88
C ARG A 421 24.79 -3.53 12.61
N ASP A 422 25.88 -3.41 11.86
CA ASP A 422 26.69 -4.56 11.45
C ASP A 422 27.34 -5.31 12.63
N ASP A 423 27.73 -4.57 13.67
CA ASP A 423 28.32 -5.09 14.91
C ASP A 423 27.33 -5.94 15.75
N PHE A 424 26.03 -5.80 15.52
CA PHE A 424 24.98 -6.54 16.22
C PHE A 424 24.19 -7.50 15.32
N GLN A 425 24.53 -7.66 14.03
CA GLN A 425 23.81 -8.58 13.12
C GLN A 425 23.77 -10.02 13.64
N TRP A 426 24.78 -10.44 14.40
CA TRP A 426 24.84 -11.78 15.00
C TRP A 426 23.69 -12.05 15.99
N LEU A 427 23.13 -11.01 16.63
CA LEU A 427 22.00 -11.12 17.55
C LEU A 427 20.70 -11.50 16.83
N LYS A 428 20.58 -11.21 15.53
CA LYS A 428 19.37 -11.49 14.75
C LYS A 428 18.97 -12.97 14.80
N ASN A 429 19.96 -13.87 14.88
CA ASN A 429 19.75 -15.31 14.97
C ASN A 429 19.45 -15.79 16.40
N LYS A 430 19.60 -14.92 17.42
CA LYS A 430 19.37 -15.20 18.84
C LYS A 430 18.06 -14.60 19.35
N LEU A 431 17.59 -13.54 18.70
CA LEU A 431 16.35 -12.86 19.08
C LEU A 431 15.13 -13.55 18.46
N PRO A 432 14.03 -13.70 19.22
CA PRO A 432 12.80 -14.21 18.64
C PRO A 432 12.25 -13.21 17.62
N GLN A 433 11.88 -13.70 16.43
CA GLN A 433 11.15 -12.89 15.43
C GLN A 433 9.68 -12.66 15.85
N HIS A 434 9.12 -13.62 16.59
CA HIS A 434 7.80 -13.58 17.21
C HIS A 434 7.98 -13.86 18.70
N ILE A 435 7.64 -12.92 19.58
CA ILE A 435 7.83 -13.09 21.02
C ILE A 435 6.92 -14.24 21.49
N PRO A 436 7.46 -15.25 22.21
CA PRO A 436 6.67 -16.40 22.63
C PRO A 436 5.51 -16.01 23.56
N HIS A 437 4.32 -16.49 23.24
CA HIS A 437 3.10 -16.38 24.03
C HIS A 437 2.20 -17.61 23.77
N ARG A 438 1.10 -17.73 24.54
CA ARG A 438 0.20 -18.91 24.52
C ARG A 438 -0.27 -19.36 23.13
N TYR A 439 -0.38 -18.43 22.20
CA TYR A 439 -0.95 -18.66 20.87
C TYR A 439 0.04 -18.42 19.73
N SER A 440 1.36 -18.39 20.00
CA SER A 440 2.37 -18.08 18.98
C SER A 440 2.31 -18.97 17.74
N ASP A 441 2.09 -20.28 17.89
CA ASP A 441 2.01 -21.21 16.75
C ASP A 441 0.87 -20.87 15.79
N SER A 442 -0.24 -20.38 16.33
CA SER A 442 -1.40 -19.95 15.56
C SER A 442 -1.21 -18.54 15.01
N MET A 443 -0.73 -17.60 15.83
CA MET A 443 -0.68 -16.17 15.48
C MET A 443 0.52 -15.78 14.60
N SER A 444 1.62 -16.53 14.64
CA SER A 444 2.80 -16.30 13.78
C SER A 444 2.55 -16.54 12.28
N LYS A 445 1.46 -17.24 11.92
CA LYS A 445 1.08 -17.48 10.52
C LYS A 445 0.65 -16.19 9.82
N LYS A 446 0.80 -16.11 8.51
CA LYS A 446 0.31 -14.96 7.72
C LYS A 446 -1.22 -14.98 7.63
N GLN A 447 -1.88 -13.84 7.87
CA GLN A 447 -3.33 -13.70 7.69
C GLN A 447 -3.63 -13.15 6.29
N HIS A 448 -4.75 -13.58 5.71
CA HIS A 448 -5.32 -12.92 4.55
C HIS A 448 -6.44 -11.97 5.00
N VAL A 449 -6.46 -10.78 4.42
CA VAL A 449 -7.48 -9.75 4.66
C VAL A 449 -8.26 -9.58 3.37
N TYR A 450 -9.57 -9.73 3.45
CA TYR A 450 -10.49 -9.62 2.33
C TYR A 450 -11.22 -8.28 2.42
N THR A 451 -10.99 -7.39 1.47
CA THR A 451 -11.73 -6.12 1.43
C THR A 451 -13.17 -6.38 0.99
N LEU A 452 -14.13 -5.89 1.76
CA LEU A 452 -15.55 -5.97 1.46
C LEU A 452 -15.97 -4.80 0.57
N LYS A 453 -17.20 -4.86 0.06
CA LYS A 453 -17.81 -3.78 -0.72
C LYS A 453 -17.84 -2.49 0.13
N ILE A 454 -17.45 -1.37 -0.48
CA ILE A 454 -17.65 -0.04 0.12
C ILE A 454 -19.14 0.29 0.15
N MET A 455 -19.62 0.71 1.30
CA MET A 455 -21.00 1.13 1.52
C MET A 455 -21.07 2.65 1.47
N PHE A 456 -21.92 3.18 0.60
CA PHE A 456 -22.15 4.63 0.49
C PHE A 456 -23.10 5.10 1.58
N LYS A 457 -22.63 4.95 2.82
CA LYS A 457 -23.40 5.11 4.06
C LYS A 457 -22.53 5.83 5.06
N ASN A 458 -23.10 6.80 5.75
CA ASN A 458 -22.41 7.58 6.77
C ASN A 458 -22.74 7.01 8.13
N GLU A 459 -21.80 6.34 8.78
CA GLU A 459 -22.02 5.73 10.10
C GLU A 459 -22.42 6.77 11.18
N SER A 460 -22.21 8.07 10.95
CA SER A 460 -22.67 9.11 11.87
C SER A 460 -24.19 9.25 11.90
N LYS A 461 -24.92 8.65 10.94
CA LYS A 461 -26.38 8.60 10.91
C LYS A 461 -26.87 7.21 11.36
N ASN A 462 -27.82 7.19 12.29
CA ASN A 462 -28.39 5.94 12.82
C ASN A 462 -29.08 5.09 11.73
N GLU A 463 -29.78 5.73 10.79
CA GLU A 463 -30.45 5.06 9.67
C GLU A 463 -29.43 4.34 8.77
N ASP A 464 -28.34 5.03 8.42
CA ASP A 464 -27.25 4.44 7.64
C ASP A 464 -26.54 3.32 8.41
N CYS A 465 -26.45 3.38 9.74
CA CYS A 465 -25.95 2.26 10.54
C CYS A 465 -26.85 1.01 10.47
N LEU A 466 -28.17 1.18 10.46
CA LEU A 466 -29.11 0.07 10.25
C LEU A 466 -28.92 -0.55 8.86
N ASP A 467 -28.73 0.29 7.84
CA ASP A 467 -28.46 -0.15 6.47
C ASP A 467 -27.11 -0.88 6.36
N ILE A 468 -26.06 -0.38 7.01
CA ILE A 468 -24.74 -1.04 7.07
C ILE A 468 -24.88 -2.44 7.69
N MET A 469 -25.59 -2.55 8.82
CA MET A 469 -25.83 -3.83 9.49
C MET A 469 -26.67 -4.79 8.63
N GLY A 470 -27.67 -4.28 7.93
CA GLY A 470 -28.47 -5.03 6.96
C GLY A 470 -27.64 -5.54 5.78
N GLU A 471 -26.79 -4.68 5.18
CA GLU A 471 -25.89 -5.07 4.10
C GLU A 471 -24.89 -6.14 4.56
N TYR A 472 -24.43 -6.10 5.82
CA TYR A 472 -23.61 -7.17 6.38
C TYR A 472 -24.37 -8.48 6.54
N GLU A 473 -25.58 -8.48 7.11
CA GLU A 473 -26.42 -9.70 7.20
C GLU A 473 -26.61 -10.34 5.82
N ASP A 474 -26.97 -9.53 4.81
CA ASP A 474 -27.19 -10.01 3.46
C ASP A 474 -25.93 -10.64 2.87
N GLN A 475 -24.79 -9.98 3.05
CA GLN A 475 -23.50 -10.48 2.58
C GLN A 475 -23.09 -11.78 3.26
N ILE A 476 -23.17 -11.86 4.60
CA ILE A 476 -22.73 -13.07 5.32
C ILE A 476 -23.64 -14.26 5.03
N ILE A 477 -24.95 -14.04 4.88
CA ILE A 477 -25.92 -15.10 4.52
C ILE A 477 -25.63 -15.62 3.11
N ASP A 478 -25.43 -14.73 2.14
CA ASP A 478 -25.09 -15.11 0.76
C ASP A 478 -23.79 -15.93 0.72
N LEU A 479 -22.76 -15.45 1.43
CA LEU A 479 -21.47 -16.12 1.50
C LEU A 479 -21.56 -17.52 2.13
N HIS A 480 -22.28 -17.67 3.25
CA HIS A 480 -22.44 -18.97 3.92
C HIS A 480 -23.32 -19.93 3.12
N THR A 481 -24.39 -19.43 2.50
CA THR A 481 -25.25 -20.22 1.61
C THR A 481 -24.45 -20.75 0.43
N LYS A 482 -23.56 -19.94 -0.17
CA LYS A 482 -22.66 -20.39 -1.26
C LYS A 482 -21.55 -21.34 -0.76
N ALA A 483 -21.07 -21.16 0.46
CA ALA A 483 -20.01 -22.01 1.01
C ALA A 483 -20.52 -23.41 1.40
N TYR A 484 -21.69 -23.48 2.05
CA TYR A 484 -22.20 -24.66 2.74
C TYR A 484 -23.60 -25.12 2.30
N GLY A 485 -24.35 -24.30 1.56
CA GLY A 485 -25.75 -24.58 1.18
C GLY A 485 -26.78 -24.20 2.25
N ASN A 486 -26.35 -23.71 3.42
CA ASN A 486 -27.21 -23.28 4.53
C ASN A 486 -26.53 -22.21 5.40
N THR A 487 -27.20 -21.79 6.48
CA THR A 487 -26.71 -20.77 7.44
C THR A 487 -26.36 -21.35 8.81
N ASP A 488 -26.37 -22.67 9.01
CA ASP A 488 -26.20 -23.30 10.33
C ASP A 488 -24.90 -22.86 11.04
N ASN A 489 -23.83 -22.61 10.26
CA ASN A 489 -22.57 -22.11 10.79
C ASN A 489 -22.67 -20.66 11.30
N LEU A 490 -23.51 -19.80 10.68
CA LEU A 490 -23.77 -18.45 11.19
C LEU A 490 -24.55 -18.50 12.49
N ASP A 491 -25.58 -19.34 12.57
CA ASP A 491 -26.36 -19.54 13.80
C ASP A 491 -25.47 -20.04 14.95
N LYS A 492 -24.47 -20.87 14.62
CA LYS A 492 -23.55 -21.45 15.61
C LYS A 492 -22.41 -20.52 16.03
N TYR A 493 -21.83 -19.75 15.10
CA TYR A 493 -20.58 -19.02 15.36
C TYR A 493 -20.72 -17.50 15.37
N GLY A 494 -21.76 -16.99 14.72
CA GLY A 494 -21.88 -15.57 14.40
C GLY A 494 -20.68 -15.04 13.62
N VAL A 495 -20.63 -13.71 13.52
CA VAL A 495 -19.56 -12.92 12.93
C VAL A 495 -19.25 -11.78 13.88
N VAL A 496 -18.01 -11.74 14.35
CA VAL A 496 -17.52 -10.65 15.19
C VAL A 496 -17.46 -9.39 14.34
N LEU A 497 -18.08 -8.31 14.81
CA LEU A 497 -17.94 -6.99 14.20
C LEU A 497 -16.97 -6.14 15.01
N GLY A 498 -16.01 -5.53 14.34
CA GLY A 498 -15.06 -4.59 14.91
C GLY A 498 -15.17 -3.23 14.25
N GLY A 499 -14.81 -2.21 15.00
CA GLY A 499 -14.62 -0.84 14.55
C GLY A 499 -13.93 -0.06 15.65
N ASP A 500 -13.72 1.23 15.45
CA ASP A 500 -13.25 2.04 16.57
C ASP A 500 -14.33 2.15 17.67
N MET A 501 -14.06 2.92 18.72
CA MET A 501 -15.02 3.04 19.84
C MET A 501 -16.36 3.63 19.39
N LEU A 502 -16.35 4.60 18.46
CA LEU A 502 -17.55 5.26 17.97
C LEU A 502 -18.33 4.35 17.01
N THR A 503 -17.66 3.73 16.03
CA THR A 503 -18.25 2.71 15.15
C THR A 503 -18.86 1.59 15.98
N ARG A 504 -18.15 1.07 16.99
CA ARG A 504 -18.67 0.03 17.89
C ARG A 504 -19.95 0.48 18.58
N GLU A 505 -19.98 1.71 19.12
CA GLU A 505 -21.16 2.26 19.79
C GLU A 505 -22.34 2.39 18.81
N ARG A 506 -22.09 2.95 17.63
CA ARG A 506 -23.08 3.17 16.57
C ARG A 506 -23.69 1.86 16.06
N LEU A 507 -22.87 0.86 15.76
CA LEU A 507 -23.33 -0.46 15.32
C LEU A 507 -24.04 -1.22 16.45
N GLN A 508 -23.59 -1.09 17.69
CA GLN A 508 -24.31 -1.66 18.84
C GLN A 508 -25.67 -0.98 19.04
N ASN A 509 -25.76 0.33 18.84
CA ASN A 509 -27.01 1.06 18.91
C ASN A 509 -27.99 0.59 17.82
N ALA A 510 -27.51 0.37 16.59
CA ALA A 510 -28.31 -0.23 15.52
C ALA A 510 -28.93 -1.58 15.94
N LYS A 511 -28.14 -2.46 16.59
CA LYS A 511 -28.68 -3.71 17.18
C LYS A 511 -29.75 -3.46 18.23
N ASN A 512 -29.51 -2.52 19.16
CA ASN A 512 -30.44 -2.20 20.23
C ASN A 512 -31.79 -1.69 19.71
N ILE A 513 -31.78 -0.86 18.66
CA ILE A 513 -33.00 -0.38 17.98
C ILE A 513 -33.82 -1.55 17.44
N THR A 514 -33.14 -2.57 16.91
CA THR A 514 -33.78 -3.75 16.34
C THR A 514 -34.07 -4.87 17.32
N TYR A 515 -33.83 -4.69 18.62
CA TYR A 515 -33.87 -5.77 19.62
C TYR A 515 -35.20 -6.54 19.67
N LEU A 516 -36.33 -5.89 19.37
CA LEU A 516 -37.67 -6.51 19.35
C LEU A 516 -38.10 -6.99 17.96
N ALA A 517 -37.22 -6.97 16.96
CA ALA A 517 -37.55 -7.49 15.63
C ALA A 517 -37.92 -8.99 15.72
N PRO A 518 -38.88 -9.46 14.90
CA PRO A 518 -39.44 -10.80 15.05
C PRO A 518 -38.46 -11.92 14.67
N THR A 519 -37.48 -11.66 13.82
CA THR A 519 -36.54 -12.67 13.31
C THR A 519 -35.10 -12.44 13.83
N PRO A 520 -34.29 -13.51 14.03
CA PRO A 520 -32.87 -13.41 14.36
C PRO A 520 -32.10 -12.45 13.45
N ARG A 521 -32.32 -12.58 12.13
CA ARG A 521 -31.76 -11.67 11.11
C ARG A 521 -32.19 -10.22 11.33
N GLY A 522 -33.46 -9.99 11.62
CA GLY A 522 -33.97 -8.64 11.91
C GLY A 522 -33.39 -8.03 13.17
N ARG A 523 -32.98 -8.85 14.15
CA ARG A 523 -32.27 -8.43 15.38
C ARG A 523 -30.75 -8.37 15.22
N PHE A 524 -30.24 -8.66 14.02
CA PHE A 524 -28.82 -8.78 13.71
C PHE A 524 -28.08 -9.79 14.61
N GLU A 525 -28.72 -10.92 14.96
CA GLU A 525 -28.15 -11.90 15.91
C GLU A 525 -26.83 -12.52 15.41
N HIS A 526 -26.68 -12.72 14.09
CA HIS A 526 -25.43 -13.25 13.53
C HIS A 526 -24.27 -12.27 13.69
N LEU A 527 -24.53 -10.97 13.77
CA LEU A 527 -23.51 -9.91 13.88
C LEU A 527 -23.16 -9.64 15.35
N ALA A 528 -22.63 -10.64 16.04
CA ALA A 528 -22.27 -10.56 17.45
C ALA A 528 -20.95 -11.31 17.76
N PRO A 529 -20.15 -10.82 18.73
CA PRO A 529 -20.26 -9.52 19.40
C PRO A 529 -19.81 -8.33 18.52
N VAL A 530 -20.20 -7.12 18.92
CA VAL A 530 -19.65 -5.86 18.38
C VAL A 530 -18.53 -5.36 19.31
N THR A 531 -17.29 -5.48 18.87
CA THR A 531 -16.05 -5.23 19.62
C THR A 531 -15.38 -3.92 19.21
N CYS A 532 -14.60 -3.35 20.13
CA CYS A 532 -13.78 -2.17 19.87
C CYS A 532 -12.38 -2.61 19.42
N GLU A 533 -11.90 -2.03 18.34
CA GLU A 533 -10.56 -2.20 17.81
C GLU A 533 -9.66 -1.06 18.31
N LEU A 534 -8.44 -1.39 18.70
CA LEU A 534 -7.58 -0.47 19.47
C LEU A 534 -6.62 0.36 18.59
N TRP A 535 -6.89 0.49 17.29
CA TRP A 535 -6.00 1.22 16.37
C TRP A 535 -5.90 2.71 16.73
N HIS A 536 -6.97 3.35 17.20
CA HIS A 536 -6.92 4.76 17.64
C HIS A 536 -6.23 4.94 18.99
N VAL A 537 -6.20 3.94 19.88
CA VAL A 537 -5.47 4.04 21.15
C VAL A 537 -4.00 4.35 20.91
N LYS A 538 -3.40 3.73 19.90
CA LYS A 538 -2.01 4.00 19.49
C LYS A 538 -1.84 5.42 18.95
N GLN A 539 -2.81 5.90 18.16
CA GLN A 539 -2.80 7.25 17.62
C GLN A 539 -2.94 8.33 18.70
N ASP A 540 -3.79 8.08 19.69
CA ASP A 540 -3.98 8.97 20.84
C ASP A 540 -2.75 8.95 21.75
N LEU A 541 -2.13 7.79 21.98
CA LEU A 541 -0.85 7.70 22.72
C LEU A 541 0.25 8.52 22.02
N LEU A 542 0.41 8.37 20.70
CA LEU A 542 1.36 9.18 19.93
C LEU A 542 1.00 10.67 19.98
N SER A 543 -0.28 11.01 19.92
CA SER A 543 -0.75 12.40 20.07
C SER A 543 -0.36 12.99 21.43
N LYS A 544 -0.45 12.20 22.50
CA LYS A 544 0.01 12.61 23.84
C LYS A 544 1.53 12.77 23.90
N ALA A 545 2.29 11.86 23.29
CA ALA A 545 3.74 12.01 23.18
C ALA A 545 4.14 13.32 22.47
N TYR A 546 3.48 13.64 21.35
CA TYR A 546 3.72 14.90 20.63
C TYR A 546 3.29 16.12 21.45
N LYS A 547 2.16 16.08 22.16
CA LYS A 547 1.78 17.18 23.07
C LYS A 547 2.82 17.43 24.16
N ALA A 548 3.45 16.38 24.68
CA ALA A 548 4.48 16.49 25.71
C ALA A 548 5.84 16.95 25.15
N LEU A 549 6.25 16.44 23.99
CA LEU A 549 7.64 16.50 23.51
C LEU A 549 7.84 17.38 22.26
N PHE A 550 6.78 17.79 21.56
CA PHE A 550 6.86 18.53 20.30
C PHE A 550 6.43 20.00 20.46
N LYS A 551 7.28 20.81 21.10
CA LYS A 551 7.05 22.25 21.26
C LYS A 551 7.73 23.03 20.14
N SER A 552 7.00 23.90 19.43
CA SER A 552 7.58 24.72 18.34
C SER A 552 8.75 25.59 18.79
N ASP A 553 8.66 26.07 20.01
CA ASP A 553 9.62 27.02 20.57
C ASP A 553 10.96 26.35 20.89
N SER A 554 10.98 25.01 20.97
CA SER A 554 12.18 24.19 21.12
C SER A 554 13.00 24.02 19.84
N PHE A 555 12.72 24.79 18.78
CA PHE A 555 13.47 24.78 17.51
C PHE A 555 14.97 25.04 17.71
N GLY A 556 15.31 25.99 18.58
CA GLY A 556 16.70 26.35 18.90
C GLY A 556 17.39 25.34 19.82
N GLU A 557 16.62 24.51 20.51
CA GLU A 557 17.12 23.49 21.43
C GLU A 557 17.54 22.25 20.64
N CYS A 558 18.85 22.11 20.43
CA CYS A 558 19.43 20.92 19.80
C CYS A 558 18.97 19.65 20.54
N GLY A 559 18.65 18.59 19.81
CA GLY A 559 18.23 17.31 20.41
C GLY A 559 16.72 17.13 20.50
N THR A 560 15.93 18.21 20.54
CA THR A 560 14.48 18.09 20.70
C THR A 560 13.80 17.51 19.45
N LEU A 561 12.61 16.92 19.63
CA LEU A 561 11.82 16.34 18.55
C LEU A 561 11.47 17.38 17.48
N PHE A 562 11.22 18.64 17.86
CA PHE A 562 10.94 19.73 16.93
C PHE A 562 12.20 20.19 16.17
N HIS A 563 13.33 20.28 16.87
CA HIS A 563 14.63 20.53 16.25
C HIS A 563 14.98 19.44 15.23
N MET A 564 14.87 18.17 15.62
CA MET A 564 15.13 17.02 14.76
C MET A 564 14.22 16.98 13.53
N LYS A 565 12.91 17.25 13.71
CA LYS A 565 11.96 17.41 12.59
C LYS A 565 12.46 18.42 11.57
N THR A 566 12.96 19.56 12.05
CA THR A 566 13.44 20.66 11.20
C THR A 566 14.72 20.26 10.49
N ALA A 567 15.70 19.74 11.23
CA ALA A 567 16.99 19.33 10.70
C ALA A 567 16.84 18.24 9.61
N LEU A 568 15.86 17.34 9.77
CA LEU A 568 15.52 16.29 8.80
C LEU A 568 14.55 16.72 7.70
N ARG A 569 14.08 17.97 7.72
CA ARG A 569 13.13 18.55 6.74
C ARG A 569 11.82 17.76 6.61
N ARG A 570 11.32 17.19 7.72
CA ARG A 570 10.04 16.46 7.77
C ARG A 570 8.86 17.42 7.85
N ASN A 571 8.57 18.10 6.73
CA ASN A 571 7.50 19.11 6.64
C ASN A 571 6.08 18.54 6.78
N ASP A 572 5.94 17.23 6.59
CA ASP A 572 4.73 16.45 6.75
C ASP A 572 4.35 16.18 8.23
N VAL A 573 5.24 16.51 9.16
CA VAL A 573 5.04 16.43 10.62
C VAL A 573 4.76 17.82 11.18
N ASN A 574 3.51 18.06 11.58
CA ASN A 574 3.01 19.37 12.02
C ASN A 574 2.60 19.41 13.51
N GLY A 575 2.73 18.29 14.23
CA GLY A 575 2.30 18.14 15.63
C GLY A 575 0.84 17.69 15.77
N ASN A 576 0.02 17.86 14.73
CA ASN A 576 -1.31 17.28 14.67
C ASN A 576 -1.23 15.85 14.12
N VAL A 577 -0.93 14.91 15.03
CA VAL A 577 -0.81 13.48 14.74
C VAL A 577 -2.05 12.92 14.02
N LYS A 578 -3.26 13.44 14.31
CA LYS A 578 -4.48 12.96 13.66
C LYS A 578 -4.55 13.29 12.16
N SER A 579 -3.95 14.41 11.76
CA SER A 579 -3.93 14.83 10.35
C SER A 579 -3.00 14.01 9.46
N ASN A 580 -1.93 13.44 10.02
CA ASN A 580 -0.95 12.66 9.26
C ASN A 580 -0.23 11.64 10.16
N TYR A 581 -0.98 10.65 10.64
CA TYR A 581 -0.50 9.70 11.65
C TYR A 581 0.82 9.02 11.24
N LYS A 582 0.93 8.58 9.98
CA LYS A 582 2.07 7.80 9.52
C LYS A 582 3.37 8.60 9.55
N ALA A 583 3.34 9.85 9.08
CA ALA A 583 4.53 10.71 9.11
C ALA A 583 5.04 10.95 10.55
N HIS A 584 4.12 11.16 11.49
CA HIS A 584 4.45 11.36 12.89
C HIS A 584 5.02 10.08 13.52
N GLU A 585 4.39 8.92 13.29
CA GLU A 585 4.88 7.63 13.80
C GLU A 585 6.30 7.34 13.29
N GLU A 586 6.55 7.55 12.00
CA GLU A 586 7.85 7.31 11.38
C GLU A 586 8.95 8.20 11.96
N LEU A 587 8.72 9.51 12.05
CA LEU A 587 9.71 10.42 12.63
C LEU A 587 10.02 10.03 14.08
N PHE A 588 8.98 9.79 14.88
CA PHE A 588 9.13 9.48 16.29
C PHE A 588 9.96 8.22 16.52
N LEU A 589 9.59 7.12 15.83
CA LEU A 589 10.31 5.85 15.94
C LEU A 589 11.71 5.90 15.34
N LEU A 590 11.93 6.71 14.30
CA LEU A 590 13.24 6.93 13.71
C LEU A 590 14.20 7.59 14.70
N ILE A 591 13.73 8.61 15.44
CA ILE A 591 14.54 9.29 16.46
C ILE A 591 14.83 8.37 17.63
N VAL A 592 13.83 7.64 18.14
CA VAL A 592 14.01 6.65 19.23
C VAL A 592 15.07 5.62 18.86
N LYS A 593 15.01 5.11 17.63
CA LYS A 593 16.01 4.18 17.09
C LYS A 593 17.42 4.79 17.06
N ALA A 594 17.55 6.03 16.59
CA ALA A 594 18.84 6.71 16.56
C ALA A 594 19.41 6.94 17.96
N LEU A 595 18.57 7.30 18.94
CA LEU A 595 18.96 7.44 20.33
C LEU A 595 19.49 6.13 20.91
N ILE A 596 18.83 5.01 20.64
CA ILE A 596 19.29 3.68 21.07
C ILE A 596 20.63 3.32 20.43
N HIS A 597 20.85 3.68 19.16
CA HIS A 597 22.13 3.47 18.49
C HIS A 597 23.25 4.30 19.12
N VAL A 598 23.01 5.59 19.40
CA VAL A 598 24.00 6.45 20.09
C VAL A 598 24.31 5.93 21.48
N ALA A 599 23.29 5.59 22.27
CA ALA A 599 23.49 5.02 23.60
C ALA A 599 24.30 3.72 23.56
N SER A 600 24.13 2.89 22.52
CA SER A 600 24.93 1.67 22.35
C SER A 600 26.40 1.95 22.03
N ASP A 601 26.71 3.02 21.29
CA ASP A 601 28.09 3.44 21.03
C ASP A 601 28.77 3.92 22.32
N GLU A 602 28.08 4.76 23.10
CA GLU A 602 28.63 5.29 24.35
C GLU A 602 28.92 4.19 25.37
N ILE A 603 28.02 3.21 25.51
CA ILE A 603 28.25 2.05 26.39
C ILE A 603 29.48 1.25 25.94
N ARG A 604 29.70 1.11 24.64
CA ARG A 604 30.89 0.43 24.11
C ARG A 604 32.15 1.23 24.44
N ASP A 605 32.15 2.53 24.18
CA ASP A 605 33.32 3.40 24.36
C ASP A 605 33.70 3.53 25.86
N CYS A 606 32.74 3.60 26.78
CA CYS A 606 32.99 3.56 28.22
C CYS A 606 33.60 2.22 28.69
N ARG A 607 33.29 1.10 28.02
CA ARG A 607 33.81 -0.23 28.36
C ARG A 607 35.21 -0.49 27.81
N GLU A 608 35.55 0.08 26.65
CA GLU A 608 36.92 0.03 26.12
C GLU A 608 37.94 0.72 27.06
N GLN A 609 37.46 1.67 27.87
CA GLN A 609 38.25 2.37 28.89
C GLN A 609 38.37 1.59 30.22
N ASN A 610 37.49 0.63 30.52
CA ASN A 610 37.46 -0.16 31.76
C ASN A 610 37.64 -1.67 31.49
N ARG A 611 38.90 -2.15 31.49
CA ARG A 611 39.31 -3.50 31.03
C ARG A 611 38.94 -4.71 31.92
N ASP A 612 38.28 -4.53 33.06
CA ASP A 612 38.15 -5.59 34.09
C ASP A 612 36.80 -6.35 34.12
N ILE A 613 35.91 -6.17 33.13
CA ILE A 613 34.59 -6.85 33.13
C ILE A 613 34.60 -8.04 32.14
N VAL A 614 34.51 -9.26 32.69
CA VAL A 614 34.66 -10.55 31.99
C VAL A 614 33.49 -10.89 31.06
N LEU A 615 33.86 -11.38 29.87
CA LEU A 615 33.12 -11.52 28.60
C LEU A 615 32.35 -12.86 28.41
N LYS A 616 31.17 -13.05 28.99
CA LYS A 616 30.28 -14.17 28.58
C LYS A 616 28.79 -13.86 28.36
N ASP A 617 28.27 -12.74 28.87
CA ASP A 617 26.85 -12.35 28.73
C ASP A 617 26.67 -10.88 28.27
N GLU A 618 27.47 -10.44 27.30
CA GLU A 618 27.62 -9.02 26.87
C GLU A 618 26.32 -8.30 26.54
N TRP A 619 25.42 -8.93 25.79
CA TRP A 619 24.18 -8.30 25.31
C TRP A 619 23.09 -8.29 26.38
N LEU A 620 22.99 -9.36 27.19
CA LEU A 620 22.07 -9.43 28.33
C LEU A 620 22.40 -8.34 29.33
N GLN A 621 23.67 -8.01 29.56
CA GLN A 621 24.06 -6.91 30.44
C GLN A 621 23.78 -5.52 29.86
N ILE A 622 23.99 -5.31 28.55
CA ILE A 622 23.62 -4.04 27.88
C ILE A 622 22.11 -3.83 27.98
N ILE A 623 21.35 -4.87 27.66
CA ILE A 623 19.90 -4.87 27.75
C ILE A 623 19.41 -4.76 29.20
N LYS A 624 20.10 -5.39 30.15
CA LYS A 624 19.83 -5.25 31.59
C LYS A 624 20.13 -3.84 32.06
N LEU A 625 21.15 -3.16 31.53
CA LEU A 625 21.38 -1.72 31.75
C LEU A 625 20.28 -0.85 31.12
N PHE A 626 19.69 -1.26 30.00
CA PHE A 626 18.53 -0.56 29.41
C PHE A 626 17.20 -0.85 30.12
N VAL A 627 17.06 -2.01 30.80
CA VAL A 627 15.76 -2.52 31.27
C VAL A 627 15.65 -2.73 32.79
N ASP A 628 16.70 -3.17 33.49
CA ASP A 628 16.74 -3.14 34.97
C ASP A 628 16.99 -1.72 35.49
N ALA A 629 17.38 -0.80 34.60
CA ALA A 629 17.12 0.63 34.72
C ALA A 629 15.61 0.92 34.56
N ASN A 630 14.78 0.27 35.39
CA ASN A 630 13.40 0.69 35.66
C ASN A 630 13.35 2.12 36.23
N GLU A 631 14.52 2.68 36.55
CA GLU A 631 14.79 4.09 36.40
C GLU A 631 15.81 4.27 35.26
N TYR A 632 15.37 4.77 34.11
CA TYR A 632 16.27 5.24 33.05
C TYR A 632 17.39 6.14 33.60
N LYS A 633 17.19 6.70 34.82
CA LYS A 633 18.14 7.40 35.74
C LYS A 633 19.54 6.78 35.83
N GLN A 634 19.68 5.46 35.88
CA GLN A 634 21.00 4.85 36.09
C GLN A 634 21.90 4.90 34.84
N LEU A 635 21.30 4.89 33.63
CA LEU A 635 22.07 4.88 32.38
C LEU A 635 22.77 6.22 32.12
N PHE A 636 22.16 7.36 32.46
CA PHE A 636 22.81 8.66 32.27
C PHE A 636 23.48 9.18 33.55
N LEU A 637 23.09 8.72 34.75
CA LEU A 637 23.94 8.88 35.94
C LEU A 637 25.33 8.27 35.73
N GLY A 638 25.41 7.13 35.03
CA GLY A 638 26.70 6.51 34.62
C GLY A 638 27.47 7.30 33.54
N LEU A 639 26.82 8.25 32.86
CA LEU A 639 27.40 9.14 31.85
C LEU A 639 27.69 10.54 32.40
N GLY A 640 27.56 10.75 33.71
CA GLY A 640 27.84 12.03 34.39
C GLY A 640 26.67 13.01 34.48
N TYR A 641 25.45 12.60 34.12
CA TYR A 641 24.27 13.46 34.19
C TYR A 641 23.59 13.41 35.56
N SER A 642 23.32 14.58 36.15
CA SER A 642 22.43 14.70 37.32
C SER A 642 21.00 14.29 36.93
N THR A 643 20.21 13.79 37.89
CA THR A 643 18.75 13.62 37.72
C THR A 643 18.03 14.94 37.45
N ASP A 644 18.70 16.06 37.66
CA ASP A 644 18.22 17.43 37.39
C ASP A 644 18.54 17.90 35.95
N ASP A 645 19.21 17.08 35.11
CA ASP A 645 19.46 17.43 33.71
C ASP A 645 18.19 17.30 32.84
N TYR A 646 17.75 18.43 32.30
CA TYR A 646 16.62 18.56 31.39
C TYR A 646 16.78 17.69 30.13
N ILE A 647 17.97 17.63 29.53
CA ILE A 647 18.21 16.93 28.26
C ILE A 647 18.12 15.41 28.47
N TYR A 648 18.72 14.92 29.55
CA TYR A 648 18.58 13.54 29.95
C TYR A 648 17.12 13.14 30.17
N ASN A 649 16.38 13.92 30.97
CA ASN A 649 14.98 13.64 31.23
C ASN A 649 14.16 13.66 29.93
N TYR A 650 14.48 14.55 28.99
CA TYR A 650 13.83 14.62 27.69
C TYR A 650 14.06 13.36 26.84
N PHE A 651 15.31 12.90 26.68
CA PHE A 651 15.62 11.71 25.90
C PHE A 651 15.08 10.42 26.53
N THR A 652 15.13 10.33 27.86
CA THR A 652 14.48 9.26 28.62
C THR A 652 13.00 9.17 28.31
N ASN A 653 12.31 10.31 28.30
CA ASN A 653 10.89 10.35 27.94
C ASN A 653 10.69 9.91 26.48
N LEU A 654 11.45 10.44 25.51
CA LEU A 654 11.36 10.01 24.11
C LEU A 654 11.49 8.49 23.95
N ILE A 655 12.49 7.88 24.58
CA ILE A 655 12.70 6.42 24.56
C ILE A 655 11.52 5.71 25.22
N THR A 656 11.06 6.18 26.39
CA THR A 656 9.95 5.57 27.13
C THR A 656 8.66 5.51 26.29
N TRP A 657 8.24 6.65 25.73
CA TRP A 657 7.10 6.72 24.84
C TRP A 657 7.31 5.88 23.57
N GLY A 658 8.53 5.91 23.01
CA GLY A 658 8.91 5.16 21.82
C GLY A 658 8.82 3.66 22.00
N MET A 659 9.38 3.15 23.09
CA MET A 659 9.34 1.74 23.45
C MET A 659 7.91 1.27 23.66
N GLN A 660 7.04 2.10 24.25
CA GLN A 660 5.64 1.73 24.42
C GLN A 660 4.88 1.66 23.08
N ILE A 661 5.08 2.64 22.19
CA ILE A 661 4.49 2.61 20.85
C ILE A 661 4.98 1.40 20.05
N MET A 662 6.29 1.09 20.13
CA MET A 662 6.88 -0.08 19.48
C MET A 662 6.31 -1.39 20.03
N ASN A 663 6.18 -1.49 21.35
CA ASN A 663 5.59 -2.64 22.01
C ASN A 663 4.14 -2.83 21.57
N MET A 664 3.32 -1.79 21.53
CA MET A 664 1.95 -1.86 21.00
C MET A 664 1.92 -2.33 19.53
N ASN A 665 2.81 -1.81 18.68
CA ASN A 665 2.93 -2.24 17.29
C ASN A 665 3.27 -3.73 17.17
N ASP A 666 4.22 -4.19 17.97
CA ASP A 666 4.65 -5.58 17.97
C ASP A 666 3.55 -6.50 18.52
N THR A 667 2.88 -6.11 19.60
CA THR A 667 1.73 -6.83 20.18
C THR A 667 0.61 -7.02 19.17
N ALA A 668 0.23 -5.95 18.46
CA ALA A 668 -0.83 -6.01 17.46
C ALA A 668 -0.45 -6.92 16.28
N LYS A 669 0.81 -6.83 15.83
CA LYS A 669 1.34 -7.67 14.75
C LYS A 669 1.39 -9.14 15.14
N GLU A 670 1.74 -9.44 16.39
CA GLU A 670 1.88 -10.80 16.91
C GLU A 670 0.55 -11.41 17.38
N GLY A 671 -0.52 -10.62 17.49
CA GLY A 671 -1.81 -11.11 17.98
C GLY A 671 -1.77 -11.55 19.45
N ASP A 672 -0.90 -10.95 20.25
CA ASP A 672 -0.68 -11.30 21.66
C ASP A 672 -1.68 -10.56 22.57
N MET A 673 -2.83 -11.18 22.80
CA MET A 673 -3.90 -10.59 23.61
C MET A 673 -3.53 -10.41 25.09
N GLU A 674 -2.65 -11.26 25.64
CA GLU A 674 -2.21 -11.13 27.04
C GLU A 674 -1.34 -9.88 27.19
N ARG A 675 -0.37 -9.70 26.28
CA ARG A 675 0.47 -8.50 26.25
C ARG A 675 -0.32 -7.24 25.89
N LEU A 676 -1.40 -7.36 25.10
CA LEU A 676 -2.28 -6.24 24.82
C LEU A 676 -2.93 -5.69 26.09
N ILE A 677 -3.42 -6.56 26.97
CA ILE A 677 -3.98 -6.14 28.26
C ILE A 677 -2.93 -5.44 29.12
N MET A 678 -1.71 -5.99 29.18
CA MET A 678 -0.59 -5.35 29.90
C MET A 678 -0.27 -3.96 29.32
N ASN A 679 -0.25 -3.81 27.99
CA ASN A 679 -0.05 -2.52 27.34
C ASN A 679 -1.15 -1.51 27.68
N MET A 680 -2.41 -1.96 27.79
CA MET A 680 -3.51 -1.07 28.18
C MET A 680 -3.36 -0.58 29.63
N LYS A 681 -2.93 -1.44 30.55
CA LYS A 681 -2.61 -1.05 31.93
C LYS A 681 -1.45 -0.04 31.97
N GLU A 682 -0.38 -0.31 31.21
CA GLU A 682 0.78 0.59 31.12
C GLU A 682 0.38 1.96 30.55
N ASN A 683 -0.48 1.98 29.52
CA ASN A 683 -0.99 3.19 28.90
C ASN A 683 -1.76 4.10 29.87
N ALA A 684 -2.41 3.55 30.90
CA ALA A 684 -3.15 4.34 31.88
C ALA A 684 -2.27 5.44 32.49
N ALA A 685 -1.02 5.13 32.84
CA ALA A 685 -0.06 6.09 33.39
C ALA A 685 0.25 7.25 32.44
N PHE A 686 0.33 6.98 31.13
CA PHE A 686 0.60 8.00 30.11
C PHE A 686 -0.58 8.95 29.90
N PHE A 687 -1.81 8.44 30.02
CA PHE A 687 -3.03 9.24 29.88
C PHE A 687 -3.35 10.07 31.14
N THR A 688 -2.97 9.60 32.33
CA THR A 688 -3.15 10.33 33.60
C THR A 688 -2.06 11.38 33.84
N ALA A 689 -0.81 11.13 33.44
CA ALA A 689 0.31 12.04 33.67
C ALA A 689 0.32 13.31 32.78
N THR A 690 -0.67 13.45 31.88
CA THR A 690 -0.78 14.56 30.92
C THR A 690 -2.09 15.35 31.09
N GLN A 691 -2.68 15.33 32.30
CA GLN A 691 -3.74 16.25 32.71
C GLN A 691 -3.16 17.46 33.43
#